data_AF-A0AAW2VYD3-F1
#
_entry.id   AF-A0AAW2VYD3-F1
#
_cell.length_a   1.000
_cell.length_b   1.000
_cell.length_c   1.000
_cell.angle_alpha   90.00
_cell.angle_beta   90.00
_cell.angle_gamma   90.00
#
_symmetry.space_group_name_H-M   'P 1'
#
loop_
_entity.id
_entity.type
_entity.pdbx_description
1 polymer ?
#
loop_
_entity_poly.entity_id
_entity_poly.type
_entity_poly.pdbx_seq_one_letter_code
_entity_poly.pdbx_strand_id
1 'polypeptide(L)'
;MVKAVTVLSSSEGVSGTIYFTHEGDGPTTVTGNLSGLKPGLHGFHVHALGDTTNGCMSTGPHFNPAGKEHGAPDDEVRHAGDLGNVTVGEDGTASFTIVDNLIPLSGPNSIIGRAVVVHADPDDLGRGGHELSKTTGNAGGRVACGQMGLNFLWLSQLLDPKGIAPVCLACFQLKMLEIHVQWKGCAVESGVKSMESGVEMRKNQTLICAPLMADTVDQLVELMHNAKSKGADIVEIRLDHLKSFSGRADVEKLIRECPLPTLFTYRPIWEGGQYDGDENSRFDALRLAMELGADHIDIELKAAHEFNNFIRGNKPEKCKVIVSSHNYDNTPSAEDLGNLVARIQAAGADIVKFATTALDVTDVARVFQIMVHSQIPIIAMVMGERGLISRILCPKFGGYLTFGTLEPGKVSAPGQPTIDELVNIFNIRMIDTDTRVFGIIGKPVSHSKSPKLHNTAFKAAGFNGVYVHFLVDDVPKFFETYSSTDFSGFSITIPHKEVALALCDEVDPIAKAIGAVNCVIRRPTDGKLCGCNTDYVGAISAIEDGLLGSHHGPTGAGSPLAGKLFVVIGAGGAGKALAYGAKRKGAKVVIANRTYDRARELAEIVGGQALTLAELGDFHPESGMILANTTSIGMQPKVEETPIPKEALRHYELVFDAVYTPKITRLLREAEEMGAKIVTGLEMFIGQAYEQYERFTGLPAPKQLFKDVVEDH
;
A
#
# COMPACT_ATOMS: atom_id res chain seq x y z
N MET A 1 -24.09 -23.86 18.17
CA MET A 1 -23.64 -24.82 17.15
C MET A 1 -22.75 -24.09 16.17
N VAL A 2 -21.47 -24.43 16.13
CA VAL A 2 -20.48 -23.88 15.17
C VAL A 2 -20.34 -24.87 14.03
N LYS A 3 -20.31 -24.37 12.79
CA LYS A 3 -20.07 -25.20 11.60
C LYS A 3 -18.89 -24.66 10.81
N ALA A 4 -18.03 -25.54 10.35
CA ALA A 4 -16.89 -25.22 9.50
C ALA A 4 -16.84 -26.12 8.28
N VAL A 5 -16.11 -25.68 7.27
CA VAL A 5 -15.92 -26.38 6.01
C VAL A 5 -14.47 -26.25 5.58
N THR A 6 -13.94 -27.34 5.04
CA THR A 6 -12.64 -27.38 4.38
C THR A 6 -12.83 -27.94 2.98
N VAL A 7 -12.32 -27.22 1.98
CA VAL A 7 -12.23 -27.74 0.61
C VAL A 7 -10.79 -28.20 0.41
N LEU A 8 -10.61 -29.50 0.19
CA LEU A 8 -9.32 -30.11 -0.09
C LEU A 8 -9.05 -30.05 -1.59
N SER A 9 -7.83 -29.67 -1.95
CA SER A 9 -7.35 -29.75 -3.32
C SER A 9 -5.86 -30.07 -3.37
N SER A 10 -5.42 -30.64 -4.48
CA SER A 10 -4.01 -30.92 -4.77
C SER A 10 -3.75 -30.78 -6.26
N SER A 11 -2.48 -30.58 -6.63
CA SER A 11 -2.02 -30.59 -8.03
C SER A 11 -2.14 -31.96 -8.70
N GLU A 12 -2.32 -33.03 -7.92
CA GLU A 12 -2.39 -34.42 -8.39
C GLU A 12 -3.83 -34.92 -8.59
N GLY A 13 -4.83 -34.03 -8.47
CA GLY A 13 -6.23 -34.33 -8.76
C GLY A 13 -7.05 -34.86 -7.57
N VAL A 14 -6.46 -34.98 -6.38
CA VAL A 14 -7.23 -35.26 -5.16
C VAL A 14 -8.04 -34.02 -4.79
N SER A 15 -9.35 -34.19 -4.60
CA SER A 15 -10.24 -33.12 -4.17
C SER A 15 -11.40 -33.63 -3.31
N GLY A 16 -11.97 -32.74 -2.50
CA GLY A 16 -13.13 -33.08 -1.69
C GLY A 16 -13.55 -31.98 -0.74
N THR A 17 -14.66 -32.20 -0.06
CA THR A 17 -15.21 -31.24 0.91
C THR A 17 -15.47 -31.95 2.23
N ILE A 18 -15.03 -31.32 3.31
CA ILE A 18 -15.18 -31.81 4.67
C ILE A 18 -15.91 -30.76 5.50
N TYR A 19 -16.93 -31.20 6.21
CA TYR A 19 -17.75 -30.38 7.10
C TYR A 19 -17.47 -30.75 8.55
N PHE A 20 -17.44 -29.75 9.40
CA PHE A 20 -17.27 -29.90 10.84
C PHE A 20 -18.47 -29.27 11.54
N THR A 21 -19.04 -29.95 12.53
CA THR A 21 -20.15 -29.44 13.35
C THR A 21 -19.82 -29.66 14.81
N HIS A 22 -19.92 -28.59 15.61
CA HIS A 22 -19.64 -28.61 17.05
C HIS A 22 -20.81 -27.99 17.81
N GLU A 23 -21.39 -28.73 18.75
CA GLU A 23 -22.59 -28.34 19.51
C GLU A 23 -22.25 -28.10 20.99
N GLY A 24 -22.28 -26.84 21.41
CA GLY A 24 -22.02 -26.47 22.81
C GLY A 24 -20.60 -26.85 23.22
N ASP A 25 -20.46 -27.58 24.33
CA ASP A 25 -19.21 -28.15 24.83
C ASP A 25 -19.05 -29.64 24.43
N GLY A 26 -19.84 -30.12 23.46
CA GLY A 26 -19.83 -31.50 22.99
C GLY A 26 -18.72 -31.82 21.98
N PRO A 27 -18.64 -33.06 21.46
CA PRO A 27 -17.66 -33.43 20.44
C PRO A 27 -17.87 -32.70 19.11
N THR A 28 -16.81 -32.60 18.32
CA THR A 28 -16.86 -32.18 16.92
C THR A 28 -17.18 -33.39 16.04
N THR A 29 -18.24 -33.29 15.25
CA THR A 29 -18.54 -34.25 14.18
C THR A 29 -17.93 -33.76 12.87
N VAL A 30 -17.16 -34.62 12.22
CA VAL A 30 -16.49 -34.39 10.94
C VAL A 30 -17.13 -35.28 9.88
N THR A 31 -17.61 -34.72 8.78
CA THR A 31 -18.21 -35.48 7.67
C THR A 31 -17.58 -35.06 6.36
N GLY A 32 -17.00 -35.99 5.61
CA GLY A 32 -16.23 -35.68 4.41
C GLY A 32 -16.57 -36.56 3.22
N ASN A 33 -16.42 -35.99 2.02
CA ASN A 33 -16.39 -36.71 0.76
C ASN A 33 -15.11 -36.35 0.00
N LEU A 34 -14.32 -37.36 -0.37
CA LEU A 34 -13.05 -37.22 -1.08
C LEU A 34 -13.09 -38.02 -2.38
N SER A 35 -12.32 -37.58 -3.36
CA SER A 35 -12.15 -38.25 -4.65
C SER A 35 -10.71 -38.09 -5.17
N GLY A 36 -10.28 -39.03 -6.01
CA GLY A 36 -8.95 -39.00 -6.63
C GLY A 36 -7.84 -39.65 -5.80
N LEU A 37 -8.19 -40.37 -4.72
CA LEU A 37 -7.24 -41.11 -3.89
C LEU A 37 -7.06 -42.55 -4.40
N LYS A 38 -5.96 -43.20 -4.02
CA LYS A 38 -5.76 -44.63 -4.29
C LYS A 38 -6.68 -45.47 -3.38
N PRO A 39 -7.17 -46.64 -3.82
CA PRO A 39 -7.92 -47.53 -2.93
C PRO A 39 -7.09 -47.94 -1.72
N GLY A 40 -7.69 -47.92 -0.53
CA GLY A 40 -7.02 -48.27 0.73
C GLY A 40 -7.22 -47.26 1.87
N LEU A 41 -6.36 -47.36 2.88
CA LEU A 41 -6.37 -46.47 4.05
C LEU A 41 -5.41 -45.30 3.84
N HIS A 42 -5.83 -44.12 4.26
CA HIS A 42 -5.04 -42.90 4.19
C HIS A 42 -5.10 -42.15 5.53
N GLY A 43 -3.93 -41.76 6.06
CA GLY A 43 -3.86 -40.95 7.27
C GLY A 43 -4.57 -39.60 7.11
N PHE A 44 -5.26 -39.16 8.15
CA PHE A 44 -6.13 -37.99 8.13
C PHE A 44 -5.93 -37.15 9.39
N HIS A 45 -5.43 -35.94 9.23
CA HIS A 45 -4.96 -35.12 10.36
C HIS A 45 -5.37 -33.65 10.23
N VAL A 46 -5.52 -33.00 11.39
CA VAL A 46 -5.51 -31.53 11.49
C VAL A 46 -4.11 -31.08 11.83
N HIS A 47 -3.57 -30.14 11.05
CA HIS A 47 -2.22 -29.62 11.20
C HIS A 47 -2.19 -28.31 11.96
N ALA A 48 -1.02 -27.95 12.49
CA ALA A 48 -0.84 -26.78 13.35
C ALA A 48 -1.08 -25.45 12.61
N LEU A 49 -0.77 -25.36 11.32
CA LEU A 49 -0.88 -24.14 10.53
C LEU A 49 -1.94 -24.29 9.43
N GLY A 50 -2.59 -23.18 9.08
CA GLY A 50 -3.48 -23.06 7.91
C GLY A 50 -2.77 -22.66 6.62
N ASP A 51 -1.44 -22.60 6.63
CA ASP A 51 -0.64 -22.14 5.50
C ASP A 51 -0.54 -23.23 4.43
N THR A 52 -1.08 -22.92 3.24
CA THR A 52 -1.04 -23.77 2.04
C THR A 52 -0.23 -23.13 0.89
N THR A 53 0.56 -22.09 1.16
CA THR A 53 1.30 -21.30 0.14
C THR A 53 2.33 -22.13 -0.63
N ASN A 54 2.88 -23.19 -0.04
CA ASN A 54 3.74 -24.17 -0.70
C ASN A 54 3.08 -25.55 -0.73
N GLY A 55 1.80 -25.59 -1.08
CA GLY A 55 0.97 -26.78 -0.97
C GLY A 55 0.89 -27.28 0.47
N CYS A 56 0.80 -28.59 0.65
CA CYS A 56 0.60 -29.18 1.98
C CYS A 56 1.85 -29.21 2.86
N MET A 57 3.00 -28.79 2.33
CA MET A 57 4.26 -28.78 3.08
C MET A 57 4.33 -27.66 4.12
N SER A 58 3.64 -26.54 3.88
CA SER A 58 3.62 -25.39 4.79
C SER A 58 2.68 -25.54 6.00
N THR A 59 1.88 -26.62 6.08
CA THR A 59 0.87 -26.76 7.14
C THR A 59 1.46 -27.06 8.53
N GLY A 60 2.78 -27.26 8.64
CA GLY A 60 3.46 -27.56 9.91
C GLY A 60 3.20 -28.99 10.42
N PRO A 61 3.50 -29.30 11.69
CA PRO A 61 3.25 -30.62 12.30
C PRO A 61 1.74 -30.84 12.58
N HIS A 62 1.38 -32.01 13.10
CA HIS A 62 0.01 -32.26 13.59
C HIS A 62 -0.34 -31.27 14.71
N PHE A 63 -1.61 -30.90 14.81
CA PHE A 63 -2.07 -29.98 15.85
C PHE A 63 -1.96 -30.64 17.24
N ASN A 64 -1.03 -30.16 18.05
CA ASN A 64 -0.70 -30.76 19.35
C ASN A 64 -0.55 -29.70 20.46
N PRO A 65 -1.64 -29.09 20.93
CA PRO A 65 -1.57 -28.08 21.99
C PRO A 65 -1.13 -28.66 23.35
N ALA A 66 -1.24 -29.97 23.55
CA ALA A 66 -0.91 -30.66 24.79
C ALA A 66 0.50 -31.27 24.84
N GLY A 67 1.29 -31.16 23.76
CA GLY A 67 2.64 -31.71 23.68
C GLY A 67 2.72 -33.24 23.84
N LYS A 68 1.69 -33.97 23.41
CA LYS A 68 1.62 -35.45 23.48
C LYS A 68 2.36 -36.11 22.31
N GLU A 69 2.60 -37.42 22.40
CA GLU A 69 3.01 -38.23 21.25
C GLU A 69 1.82 -38.52 20.32
N HIS A 70 2.10 -38.98 19.10
CA HIS A 70 1.09 -39.45 18.15
C HIS A 70 0.40 -40.74 18.64
N GLY A 71 -0.91 -40.86 18.40
CA GLY A 71 -1.71 -42.02 18.81
C GLY A 71 -3.01 -42.20 18.02
N ALA A 72 -3.74 -43.28 18.29
CA ALA A 72 -5.05 -43.52 17.68
C ALA A 72 -6.10 -42.51 18.20
N PRO A 73 -7.19 -42.20 17.46
CA PRO A 73 -8.19 -41.22 17.89
C PRO A 73 -8.86 -41.49 19.25
N ASP A 74 -8.88 -42.76 19.67
CA ASP A 74 -9.42 -43.24 20.94
C ASP A 74 -8.36 -43.33 22.07
N ASP A 75 -7.08 -43.12 21.77
CA ASP A 75 -6.01 -43.16 22.77
C ASP A 75 -6.00 -41.89 23.64
N GLU A 76 -5.72 -42.04 24.94
CA GLU A 76 -5.54 -40.90 25.86
C GLU A 76 -4.30 -40.07 25.51
N VAL A 77 -3.27 -40.71 24.96
CA VAL A 77 -2.01 -40.08 24.52
C VAL A 77 -1.98 -40.03 23.00
N ARG A 78 -2.39 -38.89 22.45
CA ARG A 78 -2.38 -38.56 21.03
C ARG A 78 -2.26 -37.05 20.82
N HIS A 79 -1.92 -36.60 19.61
CA HIS A 79 -2.14 -35.21 19.26
C HIS A 79 -3.64 -34.93 19.12
N ALA A 80 -4.05 -33.69 19.39
CA ALA A 80 -5.44 -33.28 19.18
C ALA A 80 -5.85 -33.45 17.71
N GLY A 81 -4.93 -33.21 16.77
CA GLY A 81 -5.18 -33.35 15.33
C GLY A 81 -5.14 -34.76 14.77
N ASP A 82 -4.88 -35.81 15.56
CA ASP A 82 -4.79 -37.19 15.08
C ASP A 82 -6.21 -37.79 14.92
N LEU A 83 -6.72 -37.85 13.68
CA LEU A 83 -8.07 -38.37 13.38
C LEU A 83 -8.06 -39.78 12.77
N GLY A 84 -6.88 -40.41 12.65
CA GLY A 84 -6.70 -41.78 12.20
C GLY A 84 -6.75 -41.90 10.67
N ASN A 85 -7.49 -42.88 10.16
CA ASN A 85 -7.53 -43.20 8.73
C ASN A 85 -8.91 -42.97 8.11
N VAL A 86 -8.93 -42.48 6.87
CA VAL A 86 -10.09 -42.56 5.97
C VAL A 86 -9.95 -43.77 5.05
N THR A 87 -11.06 -44.45 4.74
CA THR A 87 -11.08 -45.62 3.84
C THR A 87 -11.58 -45.20 2.46
N VAL A 88 -10.76 -45.43 1.44
CA VAL A 88 -11.04 -45.12 0.04
C VAL A 88 -11.42 -46.40 -0.69
N GLY A 89 -12.55 -46.37 -1.39
CA GLY A 89 -13.06 -47.48 -2.20
C GLY A 89 -12.28 -47.69 -3.51
N GLU A 90 -12.61 -48.77 -4.21
CA GLU A 90 -12.01 -49.13 -5.52
C GLU A 90 -12.26 -48.07 -6.60
N ASP A 91 -13.28 -47.23 -6.44
CA ASP A 91 -13.60 -46.11 -7.33
C ASP A 91 -12.77 -44.84 -7.03
N GLY A 92 -11.85 -44.90 -6.07
CA GLY A 92 -11.00 -43.78 -5.66
C GLY A 92 -11.72 -42.71 -4.86
N THR A 93 -12.89 -43.02 -4.28
CA THR A 93 -13.68 -42.11 -3.45
C THR A 93 -13.78 -42.57 -2.00
N ALA A 94 -13.95 -41.62 -1.08
CA ALA A 94 -14.20 -41.90 0.33
C ALA A 94 -15.34 -41.03 0.84
N SER A 95 -16.28 -41.62 1.57
CA SER A 95 -17.31 -40.92 2.35
C SER A 95 -17.23 -41.39 3.79
N PHE A 96 -17.10 -40.47 4.74
CA PHE A 96 -16.84 -40.82 6.13
C PHE A 96 -17.46 -39.84 7.12
N THR A 97 -17.68 -40.33 8.34
CA THR A 97 -18.05 -39.53 9.51
C THR A 97 -17.15 -39.92 10.69
N ILE A 98 -16.51 -38.93 11.30
CA ILE A 98 -15.64 -39.07 12.48
C ILE A 98 -16.22 -38.19 13.59
N VAL A 99 -16.14 -38.64 14.84
CA VAL A 99 -16.54 -37.85 16.01
C VAL A 99 -15.35 -37.76 16.95
N ASP A 100 -14.93 -36.53 17.31
CA ASP A 100 -13.71 -36.29 18.06
C ASP A 100 -13.91 -35.22 19.16
N ASN A 101 -13.31 -35.44 20.33
CA ASN A 101 -13.46 -34.60 21.52
C ASN A 101 -12.34 -33.56 21.72
N LEU A 102 -11.26 -33.60 20.93
CA LEU A 102 -10.05 -32.77 21.11
C LEU A 102 -9.90 -31.66 20.06
N ILE A 103 -10.81 -31.55 19.11
CA ILE A 103 -10.77 -30.57 18.01
C ILE A 103 -11.94 -29.57 18.07
N PRO A 104 -12.03 -28.71 19.10
CA PRO A 104 -13.13 -27.76 19.22
C PRO A 104 -13.11 -26.72 18.09
N LEU A 105 -14.27 -26.19 17.71
CA LEU A 105 -14.37 -25.12 16.70
C LEU A 105 -14.37 -23.71 17.31
N SER A 106 -14.21 -23.59 18.63
CA SER A 106 -14.18 -22.33 19.38
C SER A 106 -13.22 -22.41 20.57
N GLY A 107 -12.84 -21.26 21.13
CA GLY A 107 -11.92 -21.18 22.25
C GLY A 107 -10.44 -21.25 21.86
N PRO A 108 -9.52 -21.27 22.84
CA PRO A 108 -8.08 -21.12 22.62
C PRO A 108 -7.45 -22.26 21.82
N ASN A 109 -8.04 -23.45 21.86
CA ASN A 109 -7.58 -24.63 21.11
C ASN A 109 -8.42 -24.87 19.84
N SER A 110 -9.09 -23.84 19.33
CA SER A 110 -9.90 -23.97 18.11
C SER A 110 -9.07 -24.46 16.92
N ILE A 111 -9.68 -25.33 16.11
CA ILE A 111 -9.12 -25.78 14.82
C ILE A 111 -9.52 -24.91 13.64
N ILE A 112 -10.35 -23.87 13.85
CA ILE A 112 -10.67 -22.90 12.79
C ILE A 112 -9.40 -22.18 12.33
N GLY A 113 -9.25 -22.04 11.00
CA GLY A 113 -8.08 -21.44 10.38
C GLY A 113 -6.87 -22.38 10.24
N ARG A 114 -6.95 -23.63 10.73
CA ARG A 114 -5.92 -24.67 10.56
C ARG A 114 -6.16 -25.49 9.30
N ALA A 115 -5.13 -26.16 8.80
CA ALA A 115 -5.28 -27.04 7.65
C ALA A 115 -5.71 -28.46 8.05
N VAL A 116 -6.60 -29.04 7.24
CA VAL A 116 -6.86 -30.48 7.24
C VAL A 116 -5.99 -31.11 6.16
N VAL A 117 -5.39 -32.26 6.44
CA VAL A 117 -4.46 -32.95 5.54
C VAL A 117 -4.84 -34.42 5.41
N VAL A 118 -4.82 -34.90 4.17
CA VAL A 118 -4.89 -36.33 3.82
C VAL A 118 -3.50 -36.76 3.38
N HIS A 119 -3.05 -37.91 3.88
CA HIS A 119 -1.73 -38.47 3.63
C HIS A 119 -1.75 -39.59 2.58
N ALA A 120 -0.59 -39.91 2.03
CA ALA A 120 -0.40 -40.88 0.96
C ALA A 120 -0.58 -42.32 1.43
N ASP A 121 -0.16 -42.62 2.66
CA ASP A 121 -0.10 -43.96 3.22
C ASP A 121 -1.01 -44.09 4.47
N PRO A 122 -1.30 -45.33 4.91
CA PRO A 122 -2.04 -45.56 6.15
C PRO A 122 -1.28 -45.03 7.37
N ASP A 123 -2.00 -44.37 8.26
CA ASP A 123 -1.54 -44.06 9.61
C ASP A 123 -1.49 -45.34 10.45
N ASP A 124 -0.31 -45.65 11.00
CA ASP A 124 -0.04 -46.81 11.87
C ASP A 124 -0.47 -46.60 13.34
N LEU A 125 -1.09 -45.46 13.63
CA LEU A 125 -1.66 -45.04 14.90
C LEU A 125 -0.63 -44.97 16.04
N GLY A 126 0.65 -44.79 15.71
CA GLY A 126 1.75 -44.81 16.67
C GLY A 126 2.12 -46.21 17.16
N ARG A 127 1.72 -47.26 16.43
CA ARG A 127 1.88 -48.68 16.82
C ARG A 127 2.75 -49.48 15.83
N GLY A 128 3.21 -48.87 14.74
CA GLY A 128 3.97 -49.55 13.68
C GLY A 128 5.45 -49.84 14.00
N GLY A 129 5.99 -49.27 15.09
CA GLY A 129 7.38 -49.49 15.50
C GLY A 129 8.45 -48.79 14.64
N HIS A 130 8.02 -47.90 13.73
CA HIS A 130 8.92 -47.03 12.96
C HIS A 130 9.29 -45.77 13.77
N GLU A 131 10.42 -45.14 13.46
CA GLU A 131 10.84 -43.91 14.16
C GLU A 131 9.84 -42.75 14.01
N LEU A 132 9.05 -42.76 12.92
CA LEU A 132 8.00 -41.77 12.65
C LEU A 132 6.63 -42.17 13.22
N SER A 133 6.46 -43.39 13.76
CA SER A 133 5.16 -43.83 14.29
C SER A 133 4.70 -42.90 15.40
N LYS A 134 5.59 -42.53 16.34
CA LYS A 134 5.26 -41.67 17.48
C LYS A 134 5.18 -40.17 17.16
N THR A 135 5.49 -39.76 15.93
CA THR A 135 5.49 -38.35 15.53
C THR A 135 4.44 -38.02 14.47
N THR A 136 4.22 -38.90 13.49
CA THR A 136 3.30 -38.62 12.36
C THR A 136 2.48 -39.85 11.97
N GLY A 137 2.45 -40.89 12.79
CA GLY A 137 1.78 -42.15 12.46
C GLY A 137 2.40 -42.89 11.28
N ASN A 138 3.61 -42.50 10.86
CA ASN A 138 4.27 -42.99 9.66
C ASN A 138 3.39 -42.95 8.37
N ALA A 139 2.45 -41.99 8.28
CA ALA A 139 1.45 -41.93 7.20
C ALA A 139 2.00 -41.45 5.84
N GLY A 140 3.31 -41.25 5.71
CA GLY A 140 3.94 -40.83 4.45
C GLY A 140 3.62 -39.39 4.02
N GLY A 141 3.72 -39.15 2.71
CA GLY A 141 3.58 -37.82 2.11
C GLY A 141 2.19 -37.21 2.26
N ARG A 142 2.07 -35.89 2.07
CA ARG A 142 0.78 -35.16 2.19
C ARG A 142 0.19 -34.98 0.80
N VAL A 143 -0.92 -35.65 0.50
CA VAL A 143 -1.50 -35.70 -0.86
C VAL A 143 -2.55 -34.64 -1.11
N ALA A 144 -3.25 -34.18 -0.09
CA ALA A 144 -4.22 -33.09 -0.22
C ALA A 144 -4.35 -32.32 1.09
N CYS A 145 -4.62 -31.03 0.98
CA CYS A 145 -4.85 -30.18 2.13
C CYS A 145 -5.76 -29.00 1.78
N GLY A 146 -6.26 -28.35 2.82
CA GLY A 146 -7.13 -27.19 2.70
C GLY A 146 -7.27 -26.52 4.05
N GLN A 147 -7.37 -25.20 4.03
CA GLN A 147 -7.59 -24.43 5.26
C GLN A 147 -9.06 -24.50 5.68
N MET A 148 -9.28 -24.74 6.97
CA MET A 148 -10.61 -24.77 7.55
C MET A 148 -11.16 -23.36 7.74
N GLY A 149 -12.29 -23.08 7.09
CA GLY A 149 -13.06 -21.84 7.24
C GLY A 149 -14.41 -22.07 7.91
N LEU A 150 -15.01 -21.03 8.43
CA LEU A 150 -16.40 -21.08 8.93
C LEU A 150 -17.38 -21.29 7.78
N ASN A 151 -18.36 -22.18 7.96
CA ASN A 151 -19.35 -22.49 6.93
C ASN A 151 -20.56 -21.55 7.04
N PHE A 152 -20.53 -20.44 6.30
CA PHE A 152 -21.54 -19.38 6.37
C PHE A 152 -22.85 -19.68 5.59
N LEU A 153 -22.87 -20.66 4.69
CA LEU A 153 -24.07 -21.02 3.90
C LEU A 153 -25.23 -21.57 4.75
N TRP A 154 -24.97 -21.94 6.01
CA TRP A 154 -25.99 -22.39 6.94
C TRP A 154 -26.55 -21.26 7.84
N LEU A 155 -25.80 -20.15 8.00
CA LEU A 155 -26.27 -19.00 8.77
C LEU A 155 -27.42 -18.27 8.05
N SER A 156 -27.43 -18.31 6.72
CA SER A 156 -28.53 -17.76 5.90
C SER A 156 -29.83 -18.58 5.99
N GLN A 157 -29.75 -19.90 6.23
CA GLN A 157 -30.93 -20.77 6.35
C GLN A 157 -31.64 -20.66 7.71
N LEU A 158 -30.97 -20.14 8.74
CA LEU A 158 -31.61 -19.78 10.02
C LEU A 158 -32.31 -18.41 9.97
N LEU A 159 -32.03 -17.59 8.94
CA LEU A 159 -32.57 -16.25 8.77
C LEU A 159 -33.69 -16.15 7.71
N ASP A 160 -34.04 -17.25 7.03
CA ASP A 160 -35.15 -17.26 6.07
C ASP A 160 -36.00 -18.55 6.15
N PRO A 161 -37.15 -18.53 6.85
CA PRO A 161 -38.10 -19.65 6.86
C PRO A 161 -38.99 -19.70 5.61
N LYS A 162 -38.85 -18.79 4.63
CA LYS A 162 -39.76 -18.67 3.48
C LYS A 162 -38.99 -18.76 2.17
N GLY A 163 -38.72 -20.01 1.79
CA GLY A 163 -37.92 -20.37 0.62
C GLY A 163 -38.15 -19.52 -0.63
N ILE A 164 -37.05 -18.96 -1.13
CA ILE A 164 -36.88 -18.51 -2.51
C ILE A 164 -35.56 -19.13 -3.03
N ALA A 165 -35.64 -19.73 -4.21
CA ALA A 165 -34.63 -20.62 -4.80
C ALA A 165 -33.30 -19.93 -5.18
N PRO A 166 -32.17 -20.67 -5.29
CA PRO A 166 -30.84 -20.09 -5.42
C PRO A 166 -30.45 -19.85 -6.90
N VAL A 167 -30.26 -18.58 -7.25
CA VAL A 167 -29.51 -18.15 -8.44
C VAL A 167 -28.05 -17.98 -8.03
N CYS A 168 -27.30 -19.08 -7.81
CA CYS A 168 -25.86 -18.94 -7.54
C CYS A 168 -24.99 -20.16 -7.88
N LEU A 169 -25.47 -21.11 -8.68
CA LEU A 169 -24.64 -22.25 -9.10
C LEU A 169 -23.99 -22.07 -10.48
N ALA A 170 -24.49 -21.16 -11.33
CA ALA A 170 -23.98 -20.99 -12.70
C ALA A 170 -22.72 -20.11 -12.82
N CYS A 171 -22.45 -19.21 -11.86
CA CYS A 171 -21.25 -18.35 -11.92
C CYS A 171 -19.96 -19.04 -11.43
N PHE A 172 -20.06 -20.21 -10.80
CA PHE A 172 -18.90 -20.90 -10.22
C PHE A 172 -18.21 -21.85 -11.21
N GLN A 173 -18.89 -22.32 -12.26
CA GLN A 173 -18.35 -23.33 -13.19
C GLN A 173 -17.64 -22.78 -14.44
N LEU A 174 -17.81 -21.51 -14.80
CA LEU A 174 -17.26 -20.97 -16.07
C LEU A 174 -15.91 -20.26 -15.95
N LYS A 175 -15.40 -19.98 -14.75
CA LYS A 175 -14.11 -19.29 -14.57
C LYS A 175 -12.87 -20.18 -14.38
N MET A 176 -13.07 -21.49 -14.26
CA MET A 176 -11.97 -22.44 -14.00
C MET A 176 -11.48 -23.18 -15.26
N LEU A 177 -12.16 -23.06 -16.41
CA LEU A 177 -11.82 -23.83 -17.62
C LEU A 177 -11.07 -23.05 -18.72
N GLU A 178 -10.85 -21.74 -18.58
CA GLU A 178 -10.21 -20.91 -19.65
C GLU A 178 -8.72 -20.59 -19.42
N ILE A 179 -8.05 -21.18 -18.43
CA ILE A 179 -6.62 -20.87 -18.17
C ILE A 179 -5.65 -21.93 -18.71
N HIS A 180 -6.12 -22.99 -19.36
CA HIS A 180 -5.25 -23.95 -20.03
C HIS A 180 -5.78 -24.27 -21.43
N VAL A 181 -5.37 -23.49 -22.43
CA VAL A 181 -4.92 -23.92 -23.77
C VAL A 181 -4.70 -22.67 -24.66
N GLN A 182 -3.51 -22.63 -25.29
CA GLN A 182 -3.03 -21.73 -26.36
C GLN A 182 -2.03 -20.62 -26.00
N TRP A 183 -0.79 -21.05 -25.74
CA TRP A 183 0.41 -20.34 -26.20
C TRP A 183 0.89 -20.96 -27.51
N LYS A 184 0.50 -20.41 -28.66
CA LYS A 184 1.23 -20.47 -29.94
C LYS A 184 0.87 -19.23 -30.75
N GLY A 185 1.89 -18.44 -31.09
CA GLY A 185 1.74 -17.08 -31.61
C GLY A 185 1.27 -16.95 -33.05
N CYS A 186 0.92 -15.72 -33.42
CA CYS A 186 1.29 -15.10 -34.68
C CYS A 186 1.06 -13.58 -34.56
N ALA A 187 1.91 -12.81 -35.22
CA ALA A 187 1.89 -11.36 -35.25
C ALA A 187 0.85 -10.79 -36.23
N VAL A 188 0.66 -9.46 -36.10
CA VAL A 188 0.25 -8.47 -37.10
C VAL A 188 -1.23 -8.05 -37.14
N GLU A 189 -1.38 -6.73 -37.03
CA GLU A 189 -2.32 -5.81 -37.69
C GLU A 189 -3.43 -5.11 -36.90
N SER A 190 -3.40 -3.79 -37.15
CA SER A 190 -4.21 -2.68 -36.69
C SER A 190 -5.71 -2.80 -36.97
N GLY A 191 -6.52 -2.28 -36.04
CA GLY A 191 -7.94 -2.04 -36.30
C GLY A 191 -8.63 -1.34 -35.15
N VAL A 192 -8.51 -0.01 -35.08
CA VAL A 192 -9.38 0.83 -34.24
C VAL A 192 -10.81 0.70 -34.74
N LYS A 193 -11.72 0.20 -33.89
CA LYS A 193 -13.16 0.46 -34.00
C LYS A 193 -13.76 0.71 -32.62
N SER A 194 -14.30 1.91 -32.48
CA SER A 194 -15.18 2.37 -31.41
C SER A 194 -16.44 1.50 -31.30
N MET A 195 -16.79 1.08 -30.09
CA MET A 195 -18.14 0.67 -29.75
C MET A 195 -18.45 1.13 -28.33
N GLU A 196 -19.38 2.08 -28.23
CA GLU A 196 -20.05 2.44 -26.99
C GLU A 196 -21.10 1.37 -26.62
N SER A 197 -21.44 1.35 -25.34
CA SER A 197 -22.56 0.67 -24.67
C SER A 197 -22.35 -0.79 -24.25
N GLY A 198 -21.90 -0.92 -23.01
CA GLY A 198 -22.07 -2.09 -22.17
C GLY A 198 -21.78 -1.67 -20.75
N VAL A 199 -22.81 -1.47 -19.92
CA VAL A 199 -22.63 -1.27 -18.47
C VAL A 199 -22.15 -2.59 -17.90
N GLU A 200 -20.84 -2.81 -17.97
CA GLU A 200 -20.15 -3.78 -17.16
C GLU A 200 -20.39 -3.41 -15.70
N MET A 201 -20.92 -4.35 -14.91
CA MET A 201 -21.04 -4.17 -13.47
C MET A 201 -19.63 -3.97 -12.88
N ARG A 202 -19.25 -2.71 -12.68
CA ARG A 202 -18.05 -2.35 -11.93
C ARG A 202 -18.14 -3.02 -10.56
N LYS A 203 -17.16 -3.87 -10.22
CA LYS A 203 -16.84 -4.19 -8.82
C LYS A 203 -16.85 -2.85 -8.05
N ASN A 204 -17.52 -2.78 -6.91
CA ASN A 204 -17.71 -1.53 -6.16
C ASN A 204 -16.36 -0.82 -5.98
N GLN A 205 -16.18 0.32 -6.65
CA GLN A 205 -15.02 1.18 -6.48
C GLN A 205 -15.00 1.73 -5.05
N THR A 206 -13.81 1.83 -4.45
CA THR A 206 -13.61 2.50 -3.17
C THR A 206 -14.20 3.91 -3.19
N LEU A 207 -14.98 4.24 -2.16
CA LEU A 207 -15.61 5.54 -2.03
C LEU A 207 -14.65 6.59 -1.46
N ILE A 208 -14.77 7.84 -1.90
CA ILE A 208 -14.12 9.00 -1.29
C ILE A 208 -15.13 9.69 -0.37
N CYS A 209 -14.86 9.66 0.93
CA CYS A 209 -15.66 10.31 1.95
C CYS A 209 -15.08 11.68 2.33
N ALA A 210 -15.91 12.72 2.31
CA ALA A 210 -15.55 14.03 2.80
C ALA A 210 -15.97 14.20 4.27
N PRO A 211 -15.03 14.31 5.24
CA PRO A 211 -15.37 14.64 6.62
C PRO A 211 -15.76 16.12 6.73
N LEU A 212 -16.97 16.38 7.22
CA LEU A 212 -17.54 17.72 7.34
C LEU A 212 -17.60 18.11 8.82
N MET A 213 -16.87 19.17 9.16
CA MET A 213 -16.80 19.75 10.50
C MET A 213 -17.19 21.21 10.40
N ALA A 214 -18.26 21.61 11.07
CA ALA A 214 -18.70 23.00 11.13
C ALA A 214 -19.49 23.27 12.42
N ASP A 215 -19.58 24.53 12.80
CA ASP A 215 -20.23 24.96 14.04
C ASP A 215 -21.76 24.92 13.94
N THR A 216 -22.32 25.02 12.72
CA THR A 216 -23.76 25.12 12.46
C THR A 216 -24.22 24.19 11.33
N VAL A 217 -25.51 23.85 11.34
CA VAL A 217 -26.14 23.00 10.31
C VAL A 217 -26.12 23.66 8.93
N ASP A 218 -26.33 24.97 8.84
CA ASP A 218 -26.27 25.69 7.55
C ASP A 218 -24.89 25.58 6.91
N GLN A 219 -23.83 25.73 7.70
CA GLN A 219 -22.46 25.56 7.22
C GLN A 219 -22.21 24.12 6.77
N LEU A 220 -22.72 23.11 7.49
CA LEU A 220 -22.61 21.71 7.04
C LEU A 220 -23.28 21.52 5.68
N VAL A 221 -24.47 22.06 5.45
CA VAL A 221 -25.16 21.98 4.15
C VAL A 221 -24.32 22.60 3.03
N GLU A 222 -23.74 23.79 3.25
CA GLU A 222 -22.83 24.41 2.28
C GLU A 222 -21.61 23.50 1.98
N LEU A 223 -21.01 22.91 3.01
CA LEU A 223 -19.89 21.98 2.86
C LEU A 223 -20.28 20.69 2.12
N MET A 224 -21.51 20.19 2.25
CA MET A 224 -21.98 19.03 1.49
C MET A 224 -22.04 19.31 -0.01
N HIS A 225 -22.51 20.49 -0.40
CA HIS A 225 -22.49 20.91 -1.81
C HIS A 225 -21.07 21.09 -2.33
N ASN A 226 -20.17 21.63 -1.53
CA ASN A 226 -18.74 21.74 -1.84
C ASN A 226 -18.08 20.35 -1.98
N ALA A 227 -18.42 19.39 -1.12
CA ALA A 227 -17.93 18.01 -1.22
C ALA A 227 -18.32 17.37 -2.55
N LYS A 228 -19.58 17.55 -2.98
CA LYS A 228 -20.06 17.05 -4.27
C LYS A 228 -19.33 17.70 -5.44
N SER A 229 -19.15 19.02 -5.44
CA SER A 229 -18.45 19.72 -6.53
C SER A 229 -16.98 19.31 -6.64
N LYS A 230 -16.35 18.91 -5.52
CA LYS A 230 -14.99 18.37 -5.48
C LYS A 230 -14.87 16.89 -5.83
N GLY A 231 -15.99 16.17 -5.98
CA GLY A 231 -16.01 14.77 -6.41
C GLY A 231 -15.98 13.73 -5.28
N ALA A 232 -16.46 14.09 -4.08
CA ALA A 232 -16.78 13.12 -3.03
C ALA A 232 -17.93 12.20 -3.45
N ASP A 233 -17.91 10.95 -2.99
CA ASP A 233 -19.02 10.00 -3.18
C ASP A 233 -19.98 9.98 -1.99
N ILE A 234 -19.50 10.34 -0.81
CA ILE A 234 -20.22 10.30 0.46
C ILE A 234 -19.68 11.39 1.37
N VAL A 235 -20.52 11.91 2.28
CA VAL A 235 -20.10 12.88 3.30
C VAL A 235 -20.21 12.27 4.69
N GLU A 236 -19.17 12.46 5.51
CA GLU A 236 -19.24 12.18 6.95
C GLU A 236 -19.63 13.46 7.68
N ILE A 237 -20.82 13.45 8.28
CA ILE A 237 -21.37 14.53 9.07
C ILE A 237 -20.90 14.34 10.51
N ARG A 238 -19.98 15.19 10.97
CA ARG A 238 -19.48 15.19 12.35
C ARG A 238 -20.38 16.03 13.24
N LEU A 239 -21.44 15.39 13.75
CA LEU A 239 -22.40 16.04 14.66
C LEU A 239 -21.71 16.61 15.91
N ASP A 240 -20.58 16.04 16.33
CA ASP A 240 -19.86 16.44 17.54
C ASP A 240 -19.19 17.81 17.41
N HIS A 241 -19.04 18.33 16.18
CA HIS A 241 -18.52 19.69 15.94
C HIS A 241 -19.60 20.79 15.97
N LEU A 242 -20.89 20.45 16.01
CA LEU A 242 -21.96 21.44 16.10
C LEU A 242 -21.99 22.07 17.49
N LYS A 243 -21.99 23.41 17.55
CA LYS A 243 -22.12 24.15 18.83
C LYS A 243 -23.51 24.04 19.45
N SER A 244 -24.53 23.85 18.60
CA SER A 244 -25.90 23.63 19.00
C SER A 244 -26.53 22.59 18.08
N PHE A 245 -27.23 21.61 18.67
CA PHE A 245 -27.86 20.51 17.93
C PHE A 245 -29.29 20.27 18.45
N SER A 246 -30.27 20.46 17.58
CA SER A 246 -31.72 20.37 17.82
C SER A 246 -32.29 19.02 17.38
N GLY A 247 -31.54 17.93 17.57
CA GLY A 247 -31.98 16.56 17.33
C GLY A 247 -32.66 16.36 15.96
N ARG A 248 -33.98 16.12 15.98
CA ARG A 248 -34.77 15.79 14.78
C ARG A 248 -34.73 16.86 13.69
N ALA A 249 -34.92 18.13 14.05
CA ALA A 249 -35.04 19.20 13.06
C ALA A 249 -33.75 19.34 12.23
N ASP A 250 -32.60 19.23 12.90
CA ASP A 250 -31.29 19.35 12.28
C ASP A 250 -30.97 18.12 11.42
N VAL A 251 -31.24 16.91 11.91
CA VAL A 251 -31.02 15.68 11.14
C VAL A 251 -31.91 15.62 9.90
N GLU A 252 -33.19 15.97 10.02
CA GLU A 252 -34.12 16.04 8.87
C GLU A 252 -33.62 17.02 7.81
N LYS A 253 -33.12 18.19 8.25
CA LYS A 253 -32.56 19.18 7.35
C LYS A 253 -31.31 18.66 6.64
N LEU A 254 -30.36 18.10 7.39
CA LEU A 254 -29.11 17.55 6.86
C LEU A 254 -29.37 16.46 5.83
N ILE A 255 -30.27 15.52 6.09
CA ILE A 255 -30.61 14.45 5.14
C ILE A 255 -31.31 15.01 3.91
N ARG A 256 -32.31 15.89 4.10
CA ARG A 256 -33.10 16.46 2.99
C ARG A 256 -32.27 17.31 2.03
N GLU A 257 -31.30 18.05 2.54
CA GLU A 257 -30.49 19.00 1.77
C GLU A 257 -29.17 18.38 1.28
N CYS A 258 -28.78 17.20 1.78
CA CYS A 258 -27.55 16.55 1.33
C CYS A 258 -27.69 16.06 -0.13
N PRO A 259 -26.77 16.44 -1.03
CA PRO A 259 -26.81 16.03 -2.43
C PRO A 259 -26.04 14.71 -2.69
N LEU A 260 -25.58 14.03 -1.63
CA LEU A 260 -24.76 12.82 -1.61
C LEU A 260 -25.28 11.85 -0.53
N PRO A 261 -24.91 10.56 -0.58
CA PRO A 261 -25.04 9.65 0.54
C PRO A 261 -24.44 10.23 1.83
N THR A 262 -25.06 9.90 2.96
CA THR A 262 -24.72 10.43 4.28
C THR A 262 -24.15 9.35 5.20
N LEU A 263 -23.08 9.72 5.90
CA LEU A 263 -22.52 8.99 7.04
C LEU A 263 -22.63 9.90 8.27
N PHE A 264 -23.44 9.52 9.25
CA PHE A 264 -23.52 10.27 10.51
C PHE A 264 -22.54 9.72 11.55
N THR A 265 -21.72 10.59 12.10
CA THR A 265 -20.76 10.28 13.16
C THR A 265 -20.98 11.26 14.32
N TYR A 266 -21.21 10.74 15.53
CA TYR A 266 -21.32 11.56 16.74
C TYR A 266 -20.27 11.12 17.76
N ARG A 267 -19.01 11.52 17.47
CA ARG A 267 -17.82 10.98 18.13
C ARG A 267 -17.67 11.54 19.55
N PRO A 268 -17.57 10.69 20.58
CA PRO A 268 -17.35 11.13 21.96
C PRO A 268 -15.88 11.47 22.24
N ILE A 269 -15.64 12.27 23.29
CA ILE A 269 -14.28 12.69 23.69
C ILE A 269 -13.34 11.52 24.01
N TRP A 270 -13.89 10.41 24.52
CA TRP A 270 -13.09 9.22 24.86
C TRP A 270 -12.63 8.43 23.64
N GLU A 271 -13.12 8.75 22.43
CA GLU A 271 -12.65 8.23 21.15
C GLU A 271 -12.17 9.38 20.22
N GLY A 272 -11.65 10.47 20.81
CA GLY A 272 -11.03 11.57 20.08
C GLY A 272 -12.00 12.53 19.37
N GLY A 273 -13.29 12.47 19.69
CA GLY A 273 -14.30 13.43 19.23
C GLY A 273 -14.47 14.65 20.14
N GLN A 274 -15.58 15.37 19.97
CA GLN A 274 -15.91 16.57 20.74
C GLN A 274 -17.16 16.41 21.62
N TYR A 275 -17.88 15.28 21.54
CA TYR A 275 -19.08 15.07 22.34
C TYR A 275 -18.77 14.60 23.77
N ASP A 276 -19.25 15.36 24.76
CA ASP A 276 -19.07 15.12 26.21
C ASP A 276 -20.41 15.00 26.96
N GLY A 277 -21.48 14.67 26.23
CA GLY A 277 -22.84 14.57 26.77
C GLY A 277 -23.23 13.16 27.23
N ASP A 278 -24.53 12.99 27.52
CA ASP A 278 -25.13 11.71 27.92
C ASP A 278 -25.18 10.70 26.76
N GLU A 279 -24.78 9.46 27.03
CA GLU A 279 -24.63 8.42 26.01
C GLU A 279 -25.98 8.03 25.36
N ASN A 280 -27.08 8.03 26.11
CA ASN A 280 -28.41 7.74 25.54
C ASN A 280 -28.83 8.83 24.56
N SER A 281 -28.57 10.09 24.89
CA SER A 281 -28.83 11.23 24.00
C SER A 281 -28.00 11.12 22.71
N ARG A 282 -26.76 10.63 22.82
CA ARG A 282 -25.88 10.33 21.68
C ARG A 282 -26.45 9.23 20.79
N PHE A 283 -26.88 8.12 21.40
CA PHE A 283 -27.50 7.00 20.71
C PHE A 283 -28.81 7.39 20.04
N ASP A 284 -29.63 8.22 20.69
CA ASP A 284 -30.87 8.73 20.13
C ASP A 284 -30.62 9.56 18.86
N ALA A 285 -29.57 10.39 18.83
CA ALA A 285 -29.20 11.14 17.63
C ALA A 285 -28.84 10.21 16.45
N LEU A 286 -28.06 9.16 16.70
CA LEU A 286 -27.68 8.18 15.68
C LEU A 286 -28.88 7.35 15.22
N ARG A 287 -29.70 6.83 16.15
CA ARG A 287 -30.96 6.12 15.85
C ARG A 287 -31.89 7.00 15.01
N LEU A 288 -32.03 8.26 15.36
CA LEU A 288 -32.86 9.21 14.64
C LEU A 288 -32.35 9.46 13.21
N ALA A 289 -31.03 9.55 13.01
CA ALA A 289 -30.45 9.61 11.67
C ALA A 289 -30.79 8.36 10.84
N MET A 290 -30.73 7.17 11.44
CA MET A 290 -31.16 5.93 10.76
C MET A 290 -32.64 6.00 10.35
N GLU A 291 -33.53 6.37 11.28
CA GLU A 291 -34.99 6.46 11.05
C GLU A 291 -35.35 7.47 9.96
N LEU A 292 -34.60 8.56 9.86
CA LEU A 292 -34.81 9.63 8.89
C LEU A 292 -34.15 9.35 7.53
N GLY A 293 -33.45 8.23 7.38
CA GLY A 293 -32.95 7.75 6.09
C GLY A 293 -31.46 7.99 5.84
N ALA A 294 -30.63 8.08 6.88
CA ALA A 294 -29.18 8.06 6.71
C ALA A 294 -28.72 6.77 6.02
N ASP A 295 -27.75 6.88 5.10
CA ASP A 295 -27.19 5.70 4.42
C ASP A 295 -26.26 4.91 5.35
N HIS A 296 -25.52 5.62 6.20
CA HIS A 296 -24.60 5.03 7.17
C HIS A 296 -24.62 5.77 8.51
N ILE A 297 -24.34 5.03 9.56
CA ILE A 297 -23.94 5.60 10.86
C ILE A 297 -22.62 4.99 11.32
N ASP A 298 -21.84 5.73 12.10
CA ASP A 298 -20.64 5.25 12.77
C ASP A 298 -20.90 5.15 14.28
N ILE A 299 -20.65 3.96 14.85
CA ILE A 299 -20.66 3.72 16.29
C ILE A 299 -19.33 3.10 16.72
N GLU A 300 -18.78 3.56 17.84
CA GLU A 300 -17.51 3.05 18.35
C GLU A 300 -17.66 1.64 18.91
N LEU A 301 -16.68 0.77 18.69
CA LEU A 301 -16.68 -0.63 19.15
C LEU A 301 -17.00 -0.77 20.64
N LYS A 302 -16.49 0.15 21.47
CA LYS A 302 -16.73 0.16 22.92
C LYS A 302 -18.22 0.33 23.27
N ALA A 303 -18.97 1.07 22.46
CA ALA A 303 -20.39 1.36 22.65
C ALA A 303 -21.32 0.50 21.78
N ALA A 304 -20.78 -0.23 20.79
CA ALA A 304 -21.56 -0.94 19.78
C ALA A 304 -22.56 -1.96 20.35
N HIS A 305 -22.18 -2.72 21.39
CA HIS A 305 -23.10 -3.68 22.01
C HIS A 305 -24.28 -2.99 22.71
N GLU A 306 -24.02 -1.90 23.43
CA GLU A 306 -25.07 -1.11 24.09
C GLU A 306 -25.99 -0.45 23.08
N PHE A 307 -25.42 0.16 22.04
CA PHE A 307 -26.17 0.76 20.94
C PHE A 307 -27.04 -0.26 20.21
N ASN A 308 -26.54 -1.45 19.90
CA ASN A 308 -27.33 -2.51 19.27
C ASN A 308 -28.51 -2.96 20.15
N ASN A 309 -28.33 -2.98 21.47
CA ASN A 309 -29.41 -3.25 22.40
C ASN A 309 -30.45 -2.12 22.42
N PHE A 310 -29.98 -0.87 22.32
CA PHE A 310 -30.80 0.33 22.26
C PHE A 310 -31.71 0.37 21.02
N ILE A 311 -31.20 -0.07 19.85
CA ILE A 311 -31.95 -0.03 18.58
C ILE A 311 -32.68 -1.35 18.23
N ARG A 312 -32.78 -2.33 19.13
CA ARG A 312 -33.38 -3.65 18.83
C ARG A 312 -34.76 -3.50 18.18
N GLY A 313 -34.90 -4.03 16.96
CA GLY A 313 -36.14 -4.00 16.18
C GLY A 313 -36.35 -2.74 15.31
N ASN A 314 -35.45 -1.74 15.39
CA ASN A 314 -35.59 -0.45 14.72
C ASN A 314 -34.50 -0.19 13.66
N LYS A 315 -33.65 -1.17 13.31
CA LYS A 315 -32.64 -1.01 12.25
C LYS A 315 -33.32 -1.00 10.87
N PRO A 316 -33.31 0.11 10.12
CA PRO A 316 -33.86 0.13 8.77
C PRO A 316 -32.96 -0.68 7.83
N GLU A 317 -33.54 -1.45 6.90
CA GLU A 317 -32.79 -2.28 5.95
C GLU A 317 -31.78 -1.49 5.09
N LYS A 318 -32.03 -0.19 4.88
CA LYS A 318 -31.21 0.67 4.02
C LYS A 318 -29.98 1.27 4.73
N CYS A 319 -29.98 1.35 6.05
CA CYS A 319 -28.90 2.00 6.79
C CYS A 319 -27.83 0.99 7.23
N LYS A 320 -26.58 1.22 6.83
CA LYS A 320 -25.44 0.39 7.22
C LYS A 320 -24.76 0.93 8.48
N VAL A 321 -24.50 0.05 9.43
CA VAL A 321 -23.78 0.36 10.66
C VAL A 321 -22.29 0.10 10.45
N ILE A 322 -21.51 1.17 10.52
CA ILE A 322 -20.06 1.12 10.62
C ILE A 322 -19.71 1.02 12.09
N VAL A 323 -18.97 -0.03 12.47
CA VAL A 323 -18.42 -0.13 13.82
C VAL A 323 -16.93 0.18 13.77
N SER A 324 -16.52 1.20 14.52
CA SER A 324 -15.18 1.79 14.41
C SER A 324 -14.30 1.61 15.64
N SER A 325 -12.98 1.56 15.44
CA SER A 325 -11.99 1.59 16.52
C SER A 325 -10.78 2.43 16.13
N HIS A 326 -10.29 3.26 17.05
CA HIS A 326 -9.15 4.13 16.79
C HIS A 326 -7.99 3.80 17.74
N ASN A 327 -6.81 3.60 17.17
CA ASN A 327 -5.55 3.47 17.90
C ASN A 327 -4.66 4.65 17.51
N TYR A 328 -4.46 5.56 18.46
CA TYR A 328 -3.67 6.77 18.27
C TYR A 328 -2.17 6.56 18.55
N ASP A 329 -1.80 5.42 19.14
CA ASP A 329 -0.44 5.16 19.61
C ASP A 329 0.41 4.48 18.54
N ASN A 330 -0.12 3.45 17.88
CA ASN A 330 0.64 2.64 16.93
C ASN A 330 -0.26 1.87 15.94
N THR A 331 0.39 1.03 15.13
CA THR A 331 -0.27 -0.02 14.34
C THR A 331 0.08 -1.38 14.96
N PRO A 332 -0.89 -2.11 15.55
CA PRO A 332 -0.66 -3.42 16.16
C PRO A 332 -0.13 -4.50 15.20
N SER A 333 0.14 -5.69 15.74
CA SER A 333 0.51 -6.87 14.95
C SER A 333 -0.65 -7.28 14.02
N ALA A 334 -0.35 -8.05 12.97
CA ALA A 334 -1.39 -8.58 12.08
C ALA A 334 -2.38 -9.49 12.82
N GLU A 335 -1.92 -10.24 13.83
CA GLU A 335 -2.78 -11.05 14.70
C GLU A 335 -3.74 -10.18 15.50
N ASP A 336 -3.23 -9.13 16.17
CA ASP A 336 -4.06 -8.20 16.94
C ASP A 336 -5.08 -7.46 16.07
N LEU A 337 -4.68 -7.07 14.86
CA LEU A 337 -5.59 -6.45 13.89
C LEU A 337 -6.66 -7.44 13.42
N GLY A 338 -6.31 -8.70 13.18
CA GLY A 338 -7.27 -9.76 12.85
C GLY A 338 -8.27 -9.99 13.98
N ASN A 339 -7.79 -10.05 15.22
CA ASN A 339 -8.63 -10.14 16.43
C ASN A 339 -9.54 -8.91 16.55
N LEU A 340 -9.04 -7.71 16.25
CA LEU A 340 -9.84 -6.48 16.24
C LEU A 340 -10.98 -6.57 15.22
N VAL A 341 -10.70 -6.99 13.99
CA VAL A 341 -11.72 -7.21 12.95
C VAL A 341 -12.80 -8.19 13.43
N ALA A 342 -12.40 -9.32 14.02
CA ALA A 342 -13.34 -10.31 14.54
C ALA A 342 -14.25 -9.75 15.66
N ARG A 343 -13.71 -8.93 16.57
CA ARG A 343 -14.53 -8.26 17.61
C ARG A 343 -15.52 -7.27 17.01
N ILE A 344 -15.09 -6.50 16.02
CA ILE A 344 -15.95 -5.53 15.33
C ILE A 344 -17.09 -6.25 14.60
N GLN A 345 -16.79 -7.38 13.94
CA GLN A 345 -17.80 -8.25 13.33
C GLN A 345 -18.78 -8.80 14.35
N ALA A 346 -18.29 -9.34 15.47
CA ALA A 346 -19.12 -9.89 16.54
C ALA A 346 -20.03 -8.82 17.17
N ALA A 347 -19.66 -7.54 17.08
CA ALA A 347 -20.48 -6.41 17.48
C ALA A 347 -21.55 -6.03 16.44
N GLY A 348 -21.82 -6.86 15.41
CA GLY A 348 -22.92 -6.66 14.48
C GLY A 348 -22.69 -5.60 13.40
N ALA A 349 -21.43 -5.30 13.09
CA ALA A 349 -21.06 -4.35 12.04
C ALA A 349 -21.45 -4.84 10.64
N ASP A 350 -22.05 -3.95 9.83
CA ASP A 350 -22.16 -4.19 8.39
C ASP A 350 -20.84 -3.86 7.67
N ILE A 351 -20.06 -2.95 8.27
CA ILE A 351 -18.77 -2.48 7.76
C ILE A 351 -17.80 -2.35 8.95
N VAL A 352 -16.63 -2.97 8.85
CA VAL A 352 -15.55 -2.77 9.82
C VAL A 352 -14.85 -1.46 9.55
N LYS A 353 -14.57 -0.67 10.59
CA LYS A 353 -13.68 0.49 10.50
C LYS A 353 -12.60 0.41 11.57
N PHE A 354 -11.35 0.59 11.16
CA PHE A 354 -10.29 0.91 12.13
C PHE A 354 -9.29 1.92 11.58
N ALA A 355 -8.80 2.77 12.47
CA ALA A 355 -7.70 3.68 12.21
C ALA A 355 -6.56 3.41 13.20
N THR A 356 -5.34 3.31 12.70
CA THR A 356 -4.12 3.10 13.50
C THR A 356 -3.15 4.26 13.28
N THR A 357 -2.03 4.32 13.98
CA THR A 357 -0.98 5.35 13.77
C THR A 357 0.28 4.73 13.19
N ALA A 358 0.85 5.35 12.15
CA ALA A 358 2.13 4.93 11.59
C ALA A 358 3.28 5.48 12.43
N LEU A 359 4.08 4.59 13.02
CA LEU A 359 5.38 4.93 13.58
C LEU A 359 6.47 4.80 12.51
N ASP A 360 6.27 3.88 11.57
CA ASP A 360 7.10 3.67 10.40
C ASP A 360 6.21 3.44 9.15
N VAL A 361 6.68 3.79 7.95
CA VAL A 361 5.92 3.56 6.71
C VAL A 361 5.62 2.07 6.47
N THR A 362 6.43 1.16 6.99
CA THR A 362 6.23 -0.30 6.91
C THR A 362 5.02 -0.79 7.72
N ASP A 363 4.50 0.03 8.62
CA ASP A 363 3.29 -0.31 9.39
C ASP A 363 2.06 -0.50 8.50
N VAL A 364 2.01 0.21 7.37
CA VAL A 364 0.88 0.14 6.44
C VAL A 364 0.74 -1.25 5.81
N ALA A 365 1.83 -2.00 5.62
CA ALA A 365 1.77 -3.33 5.03
C ALA A 365 0.89 -4.30 5.84
N ARG A 366 0.91 -4.21 7.18
CA ARG A 366 0.03 -5.02 8.05
C ARG A 366 -1.44 -4.68 7.83
N VAL A 367 -1.75 -3.40 7.62
CA VAL A 367 -3.12 -2.97 7.34
C VAL A 367 -3.58 -3.42 5.95
N PHE A 368 -2.73 -3.32 4.92
CA PHE A 368 -3.05 -3.88 3.60
C PHE A 368 -3.28 -5.39 3.64
N GLN A 369 -2.46 -6.13 4.40
CA GLN A 369 -2.69 -7.57 4.62
C GLN A 369 -4.09 -7.83 5.18
N ILE A 370 -4.52 -7.07 6.19
CA ILE A 370 -5.86 -7.23 6.78
C ILE A 370 -6.96 -6.90 5.78
N MET A 371 -6.80 -5.84 5.00
CA MET A 371 -7.80 -5.42 4.01
C MET A 371 -8.00 -6.47 2.91
N VAL A 372 -6.91 -7.04 2.37
CA VAL A 372 -6.97 -8.05 1.30
C VAL A 372 -7.66 -9.34 1.75
N HIS A 373 -7.52 -9.71 3.02
CA HIS A 373 -8.12 -10.94 3.57
C HIS A 373 -9.51 -10.73 4.19
N SER A 374 -9.99 -9.49 4.25
CA SER A 374 -11.31 -9.20 4.83
C SER A 374 -12.43 -9.69 3.91
N GLN A 375 -13.29 -10.55 4.44
CA GLN A 375 -14.48 -11.05 3.73
C GLN A 375 -15.70 -10.14 3.86
N ILE A 376 -15.57 -9.06 4.65
CA ILE A 376 -16.61 -8.04 4.81
C ILE A 376 -16.07 -6.67 4.39
N PRO A 377 -16.96 -5.72 4.03
CA PRO A 377 -16.54 -4.35 3.75
C PRO A 377 -15.71 -3.77 4.89
N ILE A 378 -14.54 -3.22 4.55
CA ILE A 378 -13.56 -2.76 5.52
C ILE A 378 -13.04 -1.36 5.17
N ILE A 379 -12.99 -0.52 6.19
CA ILE A 379 -12.45 0.84 6.15
C ILE A 379 -11.24 0.84 7.08
N ALA A 380 -10.06 0.62 6.52
CA ALA A 380 -8.84 0.57 7.30
C ALA A 380 -7.86 1.64 6.82
N MET A 381 -7.28 2.38 7.76
CA MET A 381 -6.30 3.42 7.45
C MET A 381 -5.27 3.58 8.55
N VAL A 382 -4.14 4.17 8.16
CA VAL A 382 -3.03 4.48 9.05
C VAL A 382 -2.81 5.99 9.05
N MET A 383 -2.88 6.59 10.23
CA MET A 383 -2.75 8.02 10.47
C MET A 383 -1.28 8.46 10.44
N GLY A 384 -1.08 9.75 10.16
CA GLY A 384 0.23 10.39 10.07
C GLY A 384 0.82 10.37 8.65
N GLU A 385 1.85 11.19 8.42
CA GLU A 385 2.48 11.35 7.09
C GLU A 385 3.03 10.01 6.56
N ARG A 386 3.56 9.16 7.44
CA ARG A 386 4.04 7.80 7.11
C ARG A 386 2.93 6.85 6.68
N GLY A 387 1.70 7.10 7.13
CA GLY A 387 0.52 6.30 6.82
C GLY A 387 -0.20 6.70 5.53
N LEU A 388 0.24 7.77 4.84
CA LEU A 388 -0.44 8.36 3.68
C LEU A 388 -0.81 7.33 2.60
N ILE A 389 0.08 6.39 2.30
CA ILE A 389 -0.14 5.37 1.27
C ILE A 389 -1.36 4.48 1.57
N SER A 390 -1.74 4.30 2.84
CA SER A 390 -2.96 3.56 3.22
C SER A 390 -4.24 4.22 2.70
N ARG A 391 -4.22 5.56 2.59
CA ARG A 391 -5.37 6.36 2.14
C ARG A 391 -5.47 6.41 0.62
N ILE A 392 -4.34 6.27 -0.09
CA ILE A 392 -4.26 6.35 -1.55
C ILE A 392 -4.48 4.98 -2.19
N LEU A 393 -3.78 3.95 -1.69
CA LEU A 393 -3.79 2.60 -2.28
C LEU A 393 -4.96 1.74 -1.80
N CYS A 394 -5.92 2.34 -1.10
CA CYS A 394 -7.14 1.72 -0.62
C CYS A 394 -7.89 0.90 -1.72
N PRO A 395 -8.07 1.41 -2.97
CA PRO A 395 -8.72 0.64 -4.03
C PRO A 395 -7.96 -0.62 -4.46
N LYS A 396 -6.63 -0.58 -4.45
CA LYS A 396 -5.79 -1.73 -4.82
C LYS A 396 -5.91 -2.86 -3.81
N PHE A 397 -5.98 -2.52 -2.52
CA PHE A 397 -5.97 -3.48 -1.42
C PHE A 397 -7.36 -3.78 -0.84
N GLY A 398 -8.44 -3.42 -1.55
CA GLY A 398 -9.80 -3.87 -1.23
C GLY A 398 -10.54 -3.05 -0.17
N GLY A 399 -10.11 -1.82 0.11
CA GLY A 399 -10.81 -0.98 1.08
C GLY A 399 -12.10 -0.38 0.53
N TYR A 400 -13.12 -0.31 1.40
CA TYR A 400 -14.46 0.14 1.06
C TYR A 400 -14.54 1.66 0.85
N LEU A 401 -13.86 2.45 1.70
CA LEU A 401 -13.78 3.90 1.55
C LEU A 401 -12.45 4.46 2.06
N THR A 402 -12.09 5.65 1.57
CA THR A 402 -11.02 6.49 2.10
C THR A 402 -11.55 7.90 2.39
N PHE A 403 -10.84 8.67 3.23
CA PHE A 403 -11.24 10.03 3.58
C PHE A 403 -10.37 11.06 2.86
N GLY A 404 -11.00 12.06 2.26
CA GLY A 404 -10.34 13.21 1.64
C GLY A 404 -10.91 14.53 2.15
N THR A 405 -10.07 15.47 2.55
CA THR A 405 -10.53 16.77 3.05
C THR A 405 -10.97 17.70 1.92
N LEU A 406 -11.85 18.65 2.23
CA LEU A 406 -12.21 19.69 1.27
C LEU A 406 -11.05 20.65 1.02
N GLU A 407 -10.27 20.98 2.05
CA GLU A 407 -9.18 21.95 1.99
C GLU A 407 -7.95 21.45 2.74
N PRO A 408 -6.73 21.85 2.32
CA PRO A 408 -5.51 21.56 3.06
C PRO A 408 -5.60 22.09 4.50
N GLY A 409 -5.09 21.32 5.46
CA GLY A 409 -5.04 21.71 6.88
C GLY A 409 -6.36 21.59 7.66
N LYS A 410 -7.52 21.46 7.00
CA LYS A 410 -8.81 21.17 7.66
C LYS A 410 -9.04 19.67 7.76
N VAL A 411 -8.22 19.01 8.58
CA VAL A 411 -8.20 17.54 8.73
C VAL A 411 -9.03 17.09 9.93
N SER A 412 -9.76 15.98 9.80
CA SER A 412 -10.39 15.28 10.92
C SER A 412 -9.47 14.22 11.54
N ALA A 413 -8.41 13.82 10.82
CA ALA A 413 -7.36 12.92 11.31
C ALA A 413 -6.00 13.24 10.63
N PRO A 414 -4.87 13.02 11.33
CA PRO A 414 -3.55 13.27 10.76
C PRO A 414 -3.28 12.49 9.46
N GLY A 415 -2.66 13.17 8.48
CA GLY A 415 -2.23 12.59 7.21
C GLY A 415 -3.33 12.44 6.15
N GLN A 416 -4.49 13.08 6.30
CA GLN A 416 -5.53 13.09 5.27
C GLN A 416 -5.11 13.96 4.07
N PRO A 417 -5.12 13.42 2.84
CA PRO A 417 -5.01 14.23 1.62
C PRO A 417 -6.34 14.96 1.36
N THR A 418 -6.31 15.97 0.51
CA THR A 418 -7.52 16.58 -0.04
C THR A 418 -8.17 15.67 -1.08
N ILE A 419 -9.47 15.89 -1.34
CA ILE A 419 -10.18 15.20 -2.42
C ILE A 419 -9.54 15.52 -3.78
N ASP A 420 -9.11 16.77 -3.98
CA ASP A 420 -8.42 17.18 -5.21
C ASP A 420 -7.12 16.40 -5.42
N GLU A 421 -6.31 16.22 -4.36
CA GLU A 421 -5.10 15.40 -4.44
C GLU A 421 -5.43 13.94 -4.78
N LEU A 422 -6.42 13.34 -4.11
CA LEU A 422 -6.84 11.96 -4.38
C LEU A 422 -7.27 11.77 -5.85
N VAL A 423 -8.10 12.68 -6.37
CA VAL A 423 -8.70 12.55 -7.70
C VAL A 423 -7.74 13.00 -8.81
N ASN A 424 -7.06 14.12 -8.63
CA ASN A 424 -6.33 14.83 -9.69
C ASN A 424 -4.80 14.72 -9.59
N ILE A 425 -4.26 14.26 -8.46
CA ILE A 425 -2.82 13.96 -8.32
C ILE A 425 -2.57 12.46 -8.29
N PHE A 426 -3.29 11.72 -7.45
CA PHE A 426 -3.09 10.28 -7.29
C PHE A 426 -3.97 9.43 -8.21
N ASN A 427 -4.87 10.05 -8.99
CA ASN A 427 -5.77 9.38 -9.92
C ASN A 427 -6.50 8.19 -9.28
N ILE A 428 -6.98 8.33 -8.03
CA ILE A 428 -7.50 7.20 -7.23
C ILE A 428 -8.62 6.42 -7.95
N ARG A 429 -9.37 7.08 -8.83
CA ARG A 429 -10.44 6.48 -9.64
C ARG A 429 -9.95 5.48 -10.70
N MET A 430 -8.65 5.49 -11.00
CA MET A 430 -7.99 4.59 -11.95
C MET A 430 -7.21 3.47 -11.25
N ILE A 431 -7.14 3.48 -9.92
CA ILE A 431 -6.43 2.44 -9.16
C ILE A 431 -7.35 1.22 -9.05
N ASP A 432 -6.84 0.06 -9.45
CA ASP A 432 -7.45 -1.25 -9.32
C ASP A 432 -6.46 -2.24 -8.66
N THR A 433 -6.87 -3.51 -8.56
CA THR A 433 -6.06 -4.57 -7.92
C THR A 433 -4.76 -4.85 -8.68
N ASP A 434 -4.71 -4.58 -9.98
CA ASP A 434 -3.58 -4.88 -10.86
C ASP A 434 -2.66 -3.66 -11.06
N THR A 435 -3.07 -2.47 -10.58
CA THR A 435 -2.26 -1.25 -10.64
C THR A 435 -0.89 -1.47 -9.99
N ARG A 436 0.18 -1.14 -10.72
CA ARG A 436 1.55 -1.18 -10.19
C ARG A 436 1.85 0.07 -9.37
N VAL A 437 2.47 -0.12 -8.22
CA VAL A 437 2.84 0.96 -7.30
C VAL A 437 4.28 1.39 -7.55
N PHE A 438 4.43 2.69 -7.76
CA PHE A 438 5.71 3.40 -7.86
C PHE A 438 5.77 4.47 -6.77
N GLY A 439 6.94 4.99 -6.48
CA GLY A 439 7.00 6.16 -5.59
C GLY A 439 8.37 6.76 -5.34
N ILE A 440 8.35 7.92 -4.70
CA ILE A 440 9.54 8.63 -4.26
C ILE A 440 9.86 8.27 -2.81
N ILE A 441 11.06 7.73 -2.57
CA ILE A 441 11.60 7.42 -1.25
C ILE A 441 12.49 8.58 -0.79
N GLY A 442 12.18 9.18 0.37
CA GLY A 442 12.96 10.27 0.92
C GLY A 442 12.60 10.62 2.37
N LYS A 443 13.41 11.49 2.98
CA LYS A 443 13.12 12.08 4.29
C LYS A 443 13.79 13.47 4.41
N PRO A 444 13.04 14.58 4.38
CA PRO A 444 11.58 14.68 4.14
C PRO A 444 11.20 14.38 2.67
N VAL A 445 9.90 14.18 2.39
CA VAL A 445 9.44 13.80 1.04
C VAL A 445 8.18 14.53 0.55
N SER A 446 7.36 15.09 1.46
CA SER A 446 6.07 15.71 1.15
C SER A 446 6.12 16.86 0.13
N HIS A 447 7.25 17.56 0.02
CA HIS A 447 7.44 18.64 -0.96
C HIS A 447 7.67 18.14 -2.40
N SER A 448 7.85 16.83 -2.61
CA SER A 448 8.21 16.30 -3.92
C SER A 448 7.06 16.44 -4.92
N LYS A 449 7.36 17.03 -6.09
CA LYS A 449 6.44 17.12 -7.23
C LYS A 449 6.37 15.83 -8.07
N SER A 450 7.17 14.81 -7.77
CA SER A 450 7.27 13.57 -8.56
C SER A 450 5.93 12.83 -8.72
N PRO A 451 5.08 12.71 -7.68
CA PRO A 451 3.77 12.07 -7.84
C PRO A 451 2.88 12.76 -8.85
N LYS A 452 2.79 14.10 -8.84
CA LYS A 452 2.01 14.85 -9.84
C LYS A 452 2.54 14.57 -11.24
N LEU A 453 3.86 14.66 -11.42
CA LEU A 453 4.52 14.46 -12.71
C LEU A 453 4.27 13.06 -13.29
N HIS A 454 4.58 12.02 -12.52
CA HIS A 454 4.46 10.63 -12.99
C HIS A 454 3.01 10.19 -13.13
N ASN A 455 2.09 10.58 -12.22
CA ASN A 455 0.69 10.19 -12.34
C ASN A 455 0.00 10.87 -13.52
N THR A 456 0.31 12.13 -13.82
CA THR A 456 -0.20 12.78 -15.04
C THR A 456 0.31 12.04 -16.29
N ALA A 457 1.59 11.65 -16.31
CA ALA A 457 2.16 10.89 -17.42
C ALA A 457 1.58 9.48 -17.57
N PHE A 458 1.42 8.74 -16.46
CA PHE A 458 0.81 7.41 -16.46
C PHE A 458 -0.62 7.45 -16.99
N LYS A 459 -1.40 8.44 -16.53
CA LYS A 459 -2.77 8.67 -17.02
C LYS A 459 -2.80 8.99 -18.51
N ALA A 460 -1.94 9.88 -18.99
CA ALA A 460 -1.87 10.25 -20.41
C ALA A 460 -1.47 9.07 -21.31
N ALA A 461 -0.60 8.18 -20.82
CA ALA A 461 -0.15 7.00 -21.56
C ALA A 461 -1.07 5.77 -21.42
N GLY A 462 -2.13 5.85 -20.60
CA GLY A 462 -2.95 4.67 -20.28
C GLY A 462 -2.18 3.58 -19.53
N PHE A 463 -1.11 3.94 -18.83
CA PHE A 463 -0.28 3.00 -18.09
C PHE A 463 -0.91 2.71 -16.72
N ASN A 464 -1.20 1.44 -16.42
CA ASN A 464 -1.79 1.04 -15.14
C ASN A 464 -0.75 1.08 -13.99
N GLY A 465 -0.43 2.29 -13.55
CA GLY A 465 0.47 2.54 -12.44
C GLY A 465 0.05 3.77 -11.63
N VAL A 466 0.41 3.77 -10.35
CA VAL A 466 0.24 4.89 -9.42
C VAL A 466 1.58 5.23 -8.78
N TYR A 467 1.89 6.51 -8.70
CA TYR A 467 3.11 7.03 -8.10
C TYR A 467 2.77 7.77 -6.79
N VAL A 468 3.39 7.38 -5.67
CA VAL A 468 3.10 7.93 -4.33
C VAL A 468 4.35 8.44 -3.61
N HIS A 469 4.14 9.16 -2.49
CA HIS A 469 5.22 9.51 -1.56
C HIS A 469 5.46 8.39 -0.55
N PHE A 470 6.73 8.02 -0.34
CA PHE A 470 7.16 7.15 0.74
C PHE A 470 8.11 7.91 1.68
N LEU A 471 7.61 8.27 2.86
CA LEU A 471 8.43 8.84 3.93
C LEU A 471 9.14 7.69 4.66
N VAL A 472 10.40 7.43 4.28
CA VAL A 472 11.16 6.26 4.73
C VAL A 472 12.23 6.67 5.74
N ASP A 473 12.23 6.00 6.90
CA ASP A 473 13.28 6.12 7.90
C ASP A 473 14.39 5.07 7.70
N ASP A 474 14.00 3.81 7.48
CA ASP A 474 14.87 2.65 7.27
C ASP A 474 14.64 2.03 5.88
N VAL A 475 15.60 2.24 4.97
CA VAL A 475 15.52 1.79 3.57
C VAL A 475 15.60 0.26 3.42
N PRO A 476 16.52 -0.46 4.11
CA PRO A 476 16.50 -1.92 4.14
C PRO A 476 15.13 -2.50 4.54
N LYS A 477 14.58 -2.04 5.68
CA LYS A 477 13.28 -2.51 6.18
C LYS A 477 12.15 -2.22 5.19
N PHE A 478 12.20 -1.07 4.53
CA PHE A 478 11.24 -0.71 3.49
C PHE A 478 11.25 -1.71 2.33
N PHE A 479 12.42 -2.03 1.77
CA PHE A 479 12.51 -2.95 0.63
C PHE A 479 12.17 -4.40 0.98
N GLU A 480 12.47 -4.83 2.22
CA GLU A 480 12.05 -6.12 2.75
C GLU A 480 10.52 -6.20 2.86
N THR A 481 9.89 -5.18 3.45
CA THR A 481 8.44 -5.13 3.67
C THR A 481 7.67 -5.04 2.36
N TYR A 482 8.11 -4.18 1.44
CA TYR A 482 7.46 -3.93 0.15
C TYR A 482 8.16 -4.71 -0.98
N SER A 483 8.32 -6.01 -0.76
CA SER A 483 9.04 -6.94 -1.64
C SER A 483 8.19 -7.55 -2.77
N SER A 484 6.86 -7.44 -2.69
CA SER A 484 5.96 -8.00 -3.70
C SER A 484 6.09 -7.31 -5.07
N THR A 485 5.59 -7.98 -6.11
CA THR A 485 5.55 -7.46 -7.48
C THR A 485 4.65 -6.24 -7.65
N ASP A 486 3.77 -5.96 -6.68
CA ASP A 486 2.96 -4.74 -6.66
C ASP A 486 3.82 -3.49 -6.66
N PHE A 487 4.96 -3.52 -5.96
CA PHE A 487 5.86 -2.38 -5.82
C PHE A 487 6.99 -2.49 -6.86
N SER A 488 6.76 -1.83 -8.00
CA SER A 488 7.50 -2.07 -9.25
C SER A 488 8.70 -1.15 -9.45
N GLY A 489 8.74 0.04 -8.85
CA GLY A 489 9.86 0.96 -9.04
C GLY A 489 9.83 2.18 -8.13
N PHE A 490 11.00 2.72 -7.86
CA PHE A 490 11.18 3.78 -6.88
C PHE A 490 12.20 4.81 -7.36
N SER A 491 11.85 6.08 -7.21
CA SER A 491 12.86 7.14 -7.23
C SER A 491 13.38 7.34 -5.81
N ILE A 492 14.68 7.58 -5.66
CA ILE A 492 15.35 7.73 -4.38
C ILE A 492 15.91 9.15 -4.27
N THR A 493 15.54 9.88 -3.23
CA THR A 493 16.09 11.21 -2.92
C THR A 493 16.83 11.22 -1.59
N ILE A 494 17.24 12.41 -1.14
CA ILE A 494 17.95 12.62 0.11
C ILE A 494 17.19 11.96 1.29
N PRO A 495 17.89 11.29 2.21
CA PRO A 495 19.34 11.02 2.27
C PRO A 495 19.74 9.64 1.70
N HIS A 496 18.86 8.97 0.96
CA HIS A 496 18.88 7.51 0.79
C HIS A 496 19.64 6.97 -0.41
N LYS A 497 20.17 7.84 -1.29
CA LYS A 497 20.77 7.41 -2.57
C LYS A 497 22.00 6.49 -2.44
N GLU A 498 22.80 6.69 -1.39
CA GLU A 498 24.00 5.86 -1.14
C GLU A 498 23.60 4.53 -0.49
N VAL A 499 22.60 4.53 0.39
CA VAL A 499 22.06 3.29 0.99
C VAL A 499 21.40 2.42 -0.06
N ALA A 500 20.61 3.02 -0.97
CA ALA A 500 19.97 2.29 -2.06
C ALA A 500 20.97 1.57 -2.99
N LEU A 501 22.16 2.15 -3.20
CA LEU A 501 23.23 1.50 -3.97
C LEU A 501 23.63 0.15 -3.36
N ALA A 502 23.79 0.10 -2.04
CA ALA A 502 24.23 -1.10 -1.33
C ALA A 502 23.16 -2.21 -1.28
N LEU A 503 21.89 -1.84 -1.49
CA LEU A 503 20.74 -2.76 -1.42
C LEU A 503 20.29 -3.30 -2.77
N CYS A 504 20.75 -2.71 -3.89
CA CYS A 504 20.41 -3.20 -5.21
C CYS A 504 21.19 -4.48 -5.53
N ASP A 505 20.48 -5.51 -6.01
CA ASP A 505 21.09 -6.77 -6.46
C ASP A 505 21.95 -6.57 -7.70
N GLU A 506 21.52 -5.67 -8.59
CA GLU A 506 22.21 -5.31 -9.81
C GLU A 506 22.28 -3.78 -9.92
N VAL A 507 23.46 -3.25 -10.22
CA VAL A 507 23.70 -1.81 -10.32
C VAL A 507 24.30 -1.49 -11.67
N ASP A 508 23.69 -0.54 -12.37
CA ASP A 508 24.21 0.02 -13.61
C ASP A 508 25.67 0.50 -13.44
N PRO A 509 26.58 0.25 -14.42
CA PRO A 509 27.98 0.62 -14.30
C PRO A 509 28.22 2.11 -13.99
N ILE A 510 27.38 3.00 -14.52
CA ILE A 510 27.47 4.45 -14.26
C ILE A 510 27.04 4.74 -12.82
N ALA A 511 25.94 4.16 -12.35
CA ALA A 511 25.51 4.33 -10.96
C ALA A 511 26.55 3.81 -9.96
N LYS A 512 27.21 2.69 -10.28
CA LYS A 512 28.32 2.14 -9.48
C LYS A 512 29.53 3.06 -9.46
N ALA A 513 29.90 3.65 -10.61
CA ALA A 513 30.99 4.62 -10.71
C ALA A 513 30.68 5.94 -9.96
N ILE A 514 29.43 6.38 -9.99
CA ILE A 514 28.95 7.53 -9.21
C ILE A 514 28.96 7.22 -7.71
N GLY A 515 28.66 5.97 -7.32
CA GLY A 515 28.50 5.60 -5.92
C GLY A 515 27.19 6.12 -5.30
N ALA A 516 26.12 6.22 -6.11
CA ALA A 516 24.76 6.56 -5.68
C ALA A 516 23.70 6.09 -6.69
N VAL A 517 22.55 5.63 -6.19
CA VAL A 517 21.37 5.22 -6.97
C VAL A 517 20.20 6.16 -6.68
N ASN A 518 19.57 6.72 -7.73
CA ASN A 518 18.36 7.53 -7.59
C ASN A 518 17.12 6.89 -8.23
N CYS A 519 17.26 5.75 -8.91
CA CYS A 519 16.18 5.05 -9.58
C CYS A 519 16.39 3.54 -9.41
N VAL A 520 15.41 2.89 -8.79
CA VAL A 520 15.38 1.45 -8.54
C VAL A 520 14.19 0.86 -9.28
N ILE A 521 14.41 -0.22 -10.01
CA ILE A 521 13.35 -0.97 -10.70
C ILE A 521 13.33 -2.37 -10.11
N ARG A 522 12.15 -2.85 -9.72
CA ARG A 522 11.97 -4.27 -9.39
C ARG A 522 11.74 -5.04 -10.68
N ARG A 523 12.70 -5.87 -11.07
CA ARG A 523 12.60 -6.64 -12.31
C ARG A 523 11.47 -7.69 -12.19
N PRO A 524 10.46 -7.69 -13.10
CA PRO A 524 9.32 -8.59 -12.97
C PRO A 524 9.66 -10.09 -13.05
N THR A 525 10.75 -10.46 -13.71
CA THR A 525 11.09 -11.87 -13.97
C THR A 525 11.63 -12.61 -12.75
N ASP A 526 12.35 -11.92 -11.86
CA ASP A 526 13.05 -12.53 -10.72
C ASP A 526 12.95 -11.70 -9.43
N GLY A 527 12.25 -10.58 -9.45
CA GLY A 527 12.01 -9.73 -8.28
C GLY A 527 13.23 -8.92 -7.82
N LYS A 528 14.36 -8.99 -8.53
CA LYS A 528 15.60 -8.29 -8.17
C LYS A 528 15.46 -6.77 -8.27
N LEU A 529 16.16 -6.08 -7.40
CA LEU A 529 16.29 -4.62 -7.40
C LEU A 529 17.43 -4.19 -8.32
N CYS A 530 17.09 -3.57 -9.44
CA CYS A 530 18.02 -3.01 -10.41
C CYS A 530 18.17 -1.50 -10.19
N GLY A 531 19.34 -1.06 -9.73
CA GLY A 531 19.66 0.33 -9.44
C GLY A 531 20.35 1.06 -10.59
N CYS A 532 19.93 2.29 -10.87
CA CYS A 532 20.58 3.19 -11.81
C CYS A 532 20.59 4.64 -11.30
N ASN A 533 21.28 5.52 -12.03
CA ASN A 533 21.40 6.94 -11.71
C ASN A 533 21.00 7.79 -12.92
N THR A 534 19.95 8.60 -12.77
CA THR A 534 19.46 9.55 -13.79
C THR A 534 19.75 11.01 -13.42
N ASP A 535 20.26 11.27 -12.21
CA ASP A 535 20.58 12.63 -11.74
C ASP A 535 21.69 13.26 -12.61
N TYR A 536 22.74 12.50 -12.94
CA TYR A 536 23.89 13.05 -13.68
C TYR A 536 23.50 13.55 -15.08
N VAL A 537 22.70 12.79 -15.81
CA VAL A 537 22.31 13.15 -17.19
C VAL A 537 21.33 14.31 -17.19
N GLY A 538 20.39 14.35 -16.24
CA GLY A 538 19.47 15.48 -16.07
C GLY A 538 20.19 16.79 -15.76
N ALA A 539 21.12 16.78 -14.81
CA ALA A 539 21.86 17.97 -14.40
C ALA A 539 22.85 18.46 -15.46
N ILE A 540 23.66 17.54 -16.02
CA ILE A 540 24.68 17.93 -17.00
C ILE A 540 24.05 18.45 -18.28
N SER A 541 22.97 17.83 -18.76
CA SER A 541 22.27 18.33 -19.97
C SER A 541 21.70 19.72 -19.73
N ALA A 542 21.06 19.96 -18.57
CA ALA A 542 20.53 21.28 -18.22
C ALA A 542 21.62 22.36 -18.17
N ILE A 543 22.82 22.03 -17.66
CA ILE A 543 23.95 22.95 -17.62
C ILE A 543 24.53 23.20 -19.02
N GLU A 544 24.69 22.16 -19.85
CA GLU A 544 25.15 22.31 -21.22
C GLU A 544 24.18 23.18 -22.05
N ASP A 545 22.87 22.96 -21.91
CA ASP A 545 21.83 23.76 -22.56
C ASP A 545 21.87 25.23 -22.09
N GLY A 546 22.03 25.47 -20.78
CA GLY A 546 22.20 26.80 -20.22
C GLY A 546 23.44 27.55 -20.73
N LEU A 547 24.53 26.83 -21.02
CA LEU A 547 25.72 27.43 -21.63
C LEU A 547 25.50 27.82 -23.10
N LEU A 548 24.89 26.93 -23.89
CA LEU A 548 24.69 27.09 -25.33
C LEU A 548 23.62 28.15 -25.67
N GLY A 549 22.60 28.31 -24.83
CA GLY A 549 21.47 29.21 -25.08
C GLY A 549 20.63 28.81 -26.31
N SER A 550 19.76 29.70 -26.80
CA SER A 550 18.85 29.43 -27.94
C SER A 550 19.52 29.32 -29.31
N HIS A 551 20.86 29.29 -29.38
CA HIS A 551 21.61 29.19 -30.63
C HIS A 551 22.12 27.76 -30.84
N HIS A 552 21.26 26.91 -31.42
CA HIS A 552 21.68 25.64 -32.02
C HIS A 552 22.47 25.89 -33.32
N GLY A 553 23.69 26.40 -33.21
CA GLY A 553 24.69 26.29 -34.27
C GLY A 553 25.24 24.86 -34.31
N PRO A 554 25.71 24.35 -35.46
CA PRO A 554 26.31 23.02 -35.54
C PRO A 554 27.53 23.01 -34.62
N THR A 555 27.43 22.28 -33.52
CA THR A 555 28.48 22.21 -32.51
C THR A 555 29.72 21.55 -33.13
N GLY A 556 30.88 22.18 -32.92
CA GLY A 556 32.13 21.41 -32.96
C GLY A 556 31.99 20.21 -32.02
N ALA A 557 32.62 19.09 -32.36
CA ALA A 557 32.35 17.75 -31.78
C ALA A 557 32.61 17.56 -30.26
N GLY A 558 32.75 18.62 -29.45
CA GLY A 558 33.07 18.57 -28.03
C GLY A 558 32.02 19.23 -27.11
N SER A 559 32.00 18.82 -25.84
CA SER A 559 31.14 19.40 -24.80
C SER A 559 31.53 20.84 -24.45
N PRO A 560 30.58 21.76 -24.17
CA PRO A 560 30.89 23.11 -23.70
C PRO A 560 31.52 23.12 -22.29
N LEU A 561 31.51 21.99 -21.57
CA LEU A 561 32.18 21.84 -20.27
C LEU A 561 33.67 21.49 -20.39
N ALA A 562 34.13 21.05 -21.57
CA ALA A 562 35.49 20.58 -21.75
C ALA A 562 36.51 21.69 -21.41
N GLY A 563 37.43 21.38 -20.49
CA GLY A 563 38.47 22.31 -20.04
C GLY A 563 38.02 23.42 -19.07
N LYS A 564 36.72 23.59 -18.80
CA LYS A 564 36.22 24.56 -17.81
C LYS A 564 36.42 24.04 -16.38
N LEU A 565 36.66 24.94 -15.42
CA LEU A 565 36.60 24.62 -14.00
C LEU A 565 35.16 24.55 -13.52
N PHE A 566 34.77 23.37 -13.03
CA PHE A 566 33.43 23.04 -12.58
C PHE A 566 33.46 22.81 -11.06
N VAL A 567 32.84 23.71 -10.33
CA VAL A 567 32.83 23.74 -8.87
C VAL A 567 31.51 23.17 -8.36
N VAL A 568 31.58 22.01 -7.70
CA VAL A 568 30.43 21.34 -7.09
C VAL A 568 30.39 21.68 -5.60
N ILE A 569 29.28 22.26 -5.14
CA ILE A 569 29.00 22.41 -3.72
C ILE A 569 28.18 21.21 -3.25
N GLY A 570 28.72 20.45 -2.30
CA GLY A 570 28.10 19.25 -1.74
C GLY A 570 28.71 17.95 -2.25
N ALA A 571 28.92 17.01 -1.33
CA ALA A 571 29.48 15.67 -1.61
C ALA A 571 28.49 14.54 -1.26
N GLY A 572 27.19 14.81 -1.37
CA GLY A 572 26.12 13.81 -1.29
C GLY A 572 25.83 13.16 -2.64
N GLY A 573 24.80 12.30 -2.73
CA GLY A 573 24.50 11.57 -3.97
C GLY A 573 24.32 12.43 -5.22
N ALA A 574 23.69 13.60 -5.12
CA ALA A 574 23.60 14.56 -6.24
C ALA A 574 24.97 15.16 -6.59
N GLY A 575 25.76 15.56 -5.60
CA GLY A 575 27.13 16.03 -5.77
C GLY A 575 28.03 15.00 -6.47
N LYS A 576 27.94 13.72 -6.08
CA LYS A 576 28.64 12.62 -6.76
C LYS A 576 28.24 12.51 -8.23
N ALA A 577 26.94 12.60 -8.52
CA ALA A 577 26.41 12.51 -9.88
C ALA A 577 26.91 13.66 -10.78
N LEU A 578 26.84 14.91 -10.30
CA LEU A 578 27.30 16.07 -11.06
C LEU A 578 28.83 16.08 -11.23
N ALA A 579 29.58 15.73 -10.18
CA ALA A 579 31.04 15.63 -10.25
C ALA A 579 31.49 14.59 -11.31
N TYR A 580 30.87 13.41 -11.29
CA TYR A 580 31.11 12.37 -12.29
C TYR A 580 30.75 12.85 -13.70
N GLY A 581 29.55 13.42 -13.86
CA GLY A 581 29.06 13.91 -15.15
C GLY A 581 29.95 15.00 -15.75
N ALA A 582 30.37 15.99 -14.95
CA ALA A 582 31.26 17.06 -15.37
C ALA A 582 32.63 16.50 -15.80
N LYS A 583 33.20 15.57 -15.03
CA LYS A 583 34.45 14.90 -15.38
C LYS A 583 34.35 14.14 -16.70
N ARG A 584 33.26 13.40 -16.91
CA ARG A 584 33.00 12.65 -18.17
C ARG A 584 32.90 13.56 -19.39
N LYS A 585 32.48 14.81 -19.20
CA LYS A 585 32.44 15.84 -20.24
C LYS A 585 33.75 16.62 -20.43
N GLY A 586 34.79 16.29 -19.66
CA GLY A 586 36.13 16.87 -19.79
C GLY A 586 36.38 18.11 -18.94
N ALA A 587 35.51 18.42 -17.96
CA ALA A 587 35.74 19.52 -17.03
C ALA A 587 36.83 19.20 -16.00
N LYS A 588 37.48 20.25 -15.49
CA LYS A 588 38.30 20.19 -14.27
C LYS A 588 37.36 20.32 -13.07
N VAL A 589 37.30 19.33 -12.19
CA VAL A 589 36.28 19.30 -11.13
C VAL A 589 36.88 19.73 -9.79
N VAL A 590 36.17 20.60 -9.07
CA VAL A 590 36.44 21.00 -7.69
C VAL A 590 35.23 20.65 -6.83
N ILE A 591 35.46 20.05 -5.67
CA ILE A 591 34.41 19.69 -4.71
C ILE A 591 34.57 20.53 -3.45
N ALA A 592 33.58 21.37 -3.15
CA ALA A 592 33.49 22.11 -1.90
C ALA A 592 32.42 21.48 -1.00
N ASN A 593 32.74 21.17 0.25
CA ASN A 593 31.77 20.58 1.17
C ASN A 593 31.99 21.04 2.61
N ARG A 594 30.93 21.01 3.43
CA ARG A 594 31.02 21.31 4.87
C ARG A 594 31.93 20.32 5.60
N THR A 595 31.80 19.03 5.28
CA THR A 595 32.67 17.97 5.79
C THR A 595 33.79 17.74 4.77
N TYR A 596 35.00 18.20 5.09
CA TYR A 596 36.14 18.17 4.16
C TYR A 596 36.47 16.76 3.67
N ASP A 597 36.47 15.76 4.55
CA ASP A 597 36.80 14.39 4.16
C ASP A 597 35.89 13.84 3.05
N ARG A 598 34.60 14.17 3.08
CA ARG A 598 33.68 13.80 2.00
C ARG A 598 34.00 14.50 0.67
N ALA A 599 34.47 15.75 0.72
CA ALA A 599 34.94 16.44 -0.49
C ALA A 599 36.23 15.79 -1.03
N ARG A 600 37.16 15.46 -0.15
CA ARG A 600 38.43 14.78 -0.48
C ARG A 600 38.17 13.43 -1.14
N GLU A 601 37.36 12.57 -0.52
CA GLU A 601 37.00 11.26 -1.06
C GLU A 601 36.38 11.38 -2.46
N LEU A 602 35.42 12.29 -2.65
CA LEU A 602 34.81 12.49 -3.97
C LEU A 602 35.79 13.06 -5.00
N ALA A 603 36.65 14.01 -4.60
CA ALA A 603 37.67 14.58 -5.47
C ALA A 603 38.68 13.52 -5.93
N GLU A 604 39.09 12.60 -5.04
CA GLU A 604 39.95 11.47 -5.39
C GLU A 604 39.30 10.55 -6.43
N ILE A 605 38.00 10.24 -6.27
CA ILE A 605 37.24 9.38 -7.21
C ILE A 605 37.19 10.00 -8.62
N VAL A 606 36.96 11.31 -8.74
CA VAL A 606 36.82 11.98 -10.03
C VAL A 606 38.14 12.55 -10.57
N GLY A 607 39.24 12.44 -9.82
CA GLY A 607 40.52 13.07 -10.12
C GLY A 607 40.39 14.59 -10.22
N GLY A 608 39.83 15.20 -9.17
CA GLY A 608 39.61 16.64 -9.00
C GLY A 608 40.31 17.20 -7.75
N GLN A 609 39.92 18.41 -7.35
CA GLN A 609 40.43 19.09 -6.15
C GLN A 609 39.34 19.18 -5.08
N ALA A 610 39.71 19.05 -3.80
CA ALA A 610 38.80 19.25 -2.68
C ALA A 610 39.05 20.60 -1.98
N LEU A 611 37.97 21.23 -1.51
CA LEU A 611 37.97 22.45 -0.73
C LEU A 611 37.01 22.32 0.46
N THR A 612 37.30 23.04 1.53
CA THR A 612 36.29 23.32 2.56
C THR A 612 35.27 24.32 2.00
N LEU A 613 34.04 24.28 2.51
CA LEU A 613 33.02 25.27 2.11
C LEU A 613 33.42 26.71 2.45
N ALA A 614 34.23 26.92 3.50
CA ALA A 614 34.69 28.25 3.91
C ALA A 614 35.68 28.87 2.91
N GLU A 615 36.55 28.06 2.32
CA GLU A 615 37.54 28.52 1.32
C GLU A 615 36.90 28.91 -0.02
N LEU A 616 35.67 28.45 -0.28
CA LEU A 616 35.01 28.64 -1.57
C LEU A 616 34.78 30.12 -1.93
N GLY A 617 34.58 31.00 -0.93
CA GLY A 617 34.37 32.42 -1.17
C GLY A 617 35.56 33.13 -1.82
N ASP A 618 36.77 32.67 -1.51
CA ASP A 618 38.03 33.23 -2.02
C ASP A 618 38.63 32.40 -3.17
N PHE A 619 37.95 31.32 -3.58
CA PHE A 619 38.43 30.41 -4.62
C PHE A 619 38.02 30.88 -6.02
N HIS A 620 38.93 31.56 -6.70
CA HIS A 620 38.72 32.05 -8.07
C HIS A 620 39.99 31.98 -8.94
N PRO A 621 40.55 30.77 -9.17
CA PRO A 621 41.80 30.63 -9.94
C PRO A 621 41.67 31.02 -11.43
N GLU A 622 40.45 31.04 -11.96
CA GLU A 622 40.13 31.51 -13.32
C GLU A 622 38.74 32.17 -13.37
N SER A 623 38.48 32.93 -14.44
CA SER A 623 37.16 33.50 -14.73
C SER A 623 36.34 32.58 -15.64
N GLY A 624 35.01 32.68 -15.58
CA GLY A 624 34.12 31.89 -16.42
C GLY A 624 33.97 30.44 -15.94
N MET A 625 34.10 30.23 -14.63
CA MET A 625 33.87 28.95 -13.96
C MET A 625 32.38 28.58 -14.00
N ILE A 626 32.07 27.32 -13.68
CA ILE A 626 30.69 26.85 -13.50
C ILE A 626 30.49 26.47 -12.04
N LEU A 627 29.45 26.99 -11.40
CA LEU A 627 29.07 26.62 -10.04
C LEU A 627 27.86 25.71 -10.07
N ALA A 628 27.87 24.64 -9.29
CA ALA A 628 26.75 23.73 -9.15
C ALA A 628 26.47 23.43 -7.66
N ASN A 629 25.41 24.01 -7.11
CA ASN A 629 24.94 23.64 -5.78
C ASN A 629 24.16 22.33 -5.81
N THR A 630 24.57 21.38 -4.98
CA THR A 630 23.90 20.08 -4.81
C THR A 630 23.53 19.80 -3.35
N THR A 631 23.64 20.82 -2.50
CA THR A 631 23.20 20.77 -1.11
C THR A 631 21.73 21.14 -0.98
N SER A 632 21.18 21.02 0.23
CA SER A 632 19.83 21.51 0.54
C SER A 632 19.80 22.98 1.00
N ILE A 633 20.91 23.71 0.92
CA ILE A 633 20.97 25.13 1.30
C ILE A 633 20.12 25.94 0.33
N GLY A 634 19.26 26.82 0.85
CA GLY A 634 18.30 27.60 0.06
C GLY A 634 16.96 26.90 -0.19
N MET A 635 16.83 25.62 0.18
CA MET A 635 15.56 24.90 0.12
C MET A 635 14.57 25.40 1.18
N GLN A 636 13.28 25.48 0.83
CA GLN A 636 12.24 25.82 1.78
C GLN A 636 12.29 24.95 3.06
N PRO A 637 12.07 25.51 4.26
CA PRO A 637 11.66 26.90 4.53
C PRO A 637 12.83 27.91 4.61
N LYS A 638 14.08 27.46 4.44
CA LYS A 638 15.30 28.26 4.65
C LYS A 638 15.71 29.03 3.38
N VAL A 639 14.78 29.80 2.83
CA VAL A 639 14.90 30.42 1.50
C VAL A 639 15.95 31.53 1.41
N GLU A 640 16.37 32.10 2.55
CA GLU A 640 17.40 33.14 2.62
C GLU A 640 18.82 32.59 2.89
N GLU A 641 19.00 31.27 2.98
CA GLU A 641 20.34 30.68 3.05
C GLU A 641 20.97 30.60 1.65
N THR A 642 22.28 30.85 1.55
CA THR A 642 23.08 30.70 0.31
C THR A 642 24.42 30.06 0.66
N PRO A 643 24.98 29.18 -0.20
CA PRO A 643 26.19 28.44 0.12
C PRO A 643 27.50 29.22 -0.12
N ILE A 644 27.44 30.37 -0.80
CA ILE A 644 28.61 31.19 -1.16
C ILE A 644 28.25 32.69 -1.07
N PRO A 645 29.19 33.58 -0.70
CA PRO A 645 28.97 35.02 -0.77
C PRO A 645 28.67 35.50 -2.19
N LYS A 646 27.76 36.48 -2.31
CA LYS A 646 27.34 37.09 -3.57
C LYS A 646 28.52 37.57 -4.42
N GLU A 647 29.51 38.20 -3.78
CA GLU A 647 30.65 38.81 -4.46
C GLU A 647 31.53 37.79 -5.21
N ALA A 648 31.53 36.52 -4.78
CA ALA A 648 32.27 35.46 -5.46
C ALA A 648 31.60 35.02 -6.76
N LEU A 649 30.28 35.25 -6.91
CA LEU A 649 29.49 34.80 -8.06
C LEU A 649 29.93 35.47 -9.37
N ARG A 650 30.54 36.66 -9.32
CA ARG A 650 31.06 37.37 -10.51
C ARG A 650 32.12 36.60 -11.30
N HIS A 651 32.74 35.58 -10.69
CA HIS A 651 33.77 34.77 -11.35
C HIS A 651 33.19 33.57 -12.12
N TYR A 652 31.88 33.35 -12.03
CA TYR A 652 31.19 32.24 -12.66
C TYR A 652 30.42 32.70 -13.91
N GLU A 653 30.55 31.95 -15.01
CA GLU A 653 29.74 32.17 -16.21
C GLU A 653 28.33 31.62 -16.03
N LEU A 654 28.19 30.50 -15.31
CA LEU A 654 26.93 29.83 -15.06
C LEU A 654 26.86 29.33 -13.62
N VAL A 655 25.69 29.52 -13.00
CA VAL A 655 25.34 28.99 -11.69
C VAL A 655 24.12 28.08 -11.81
N PHE A 656 24.30 26.83 -11.41
CA PHE A 656 23.25 25.82 -11.30
C PHE A 656 22.92 25.56 -9.82
N ASP A 657 21.64 25.36 -9.53
CA ASP A 657 21.18 24.96 -8.20
C ASP A 657 20.24 23.76 -8.31
N ALA A 658 20.58 22.63 -7.68
CA ALA A 658 19.73 21.44 -7.65
C ALA A 658 18.44 21.64 -6.84
N VAL A 659 18.40 22.66 -5.98
CA VAL A 659 17.17 23.03 -5.26
C VAL A 659 16.16 23.61 -6.26
N TYR A 660 14.94 23.04 -6.26
CA TYR A 660 13.83 23.48 -7.11
C TYR A 660 12.61 24.00 -6.33
N THR A 661 12.69 23.99 -4.99
CA THR A 661 11.68 24.55 -4.09
C THR A 661 12.34 25.47 -3.05
N PRO A 662 12.36 26.80 -3.27
CA PRO A 662 11.70 27.54 -4.36
C PRO A 662 12.43 27.41 -5.72
N LYS A 663 11.75 27.77 -6.82
CA LYS A 663 12.32 27.75 -8.19
C LYS A 663 13.52 28.67 -8.35
N ILE A 664 13.43 29.88 -7.77
CA ILE A 664 14.51 30.87 -7.72
C ILE A 664 14.99 30.96 -6.28
N THR A 665 16.12 30.32 -5.99
CA THR A 665 16.77 30.39 -4.68
C THR A 665 17.51 31.72 -4.51
N ARG A 666 17.92 32.03 -3.27
CA ARG A 666 18.82 33.16 -3.01
C ARG A 666 20.11 33.07 -3.84
N LEU A 667 20.69 31.87 -3.97
CA LEU A 667 21.89 31.64 -4.79
C LEU A 667 21.66 32.06 -6.26
N LEU A 668 20.57 31.60 -6.87
CA LEU A 668 20.28 31.92 -8.27
C LEU A 668 19.97 33.40 -8.47
N ARG A 669 19.20 34.01 -7.55
CA ARG A 669 18.91 35.44 -7.57
C ARG A 669 20.19 36.28 -7.50
N GLU A 670 21.06 35.98 -6.54
CA GLU A 670 22.34 36.69 -6.38
C GLU A 670 23.30 36.44 -7.56
N ALA A 671 23.24 35.27 -8.20
CA ALA A 671 24.04 34.95 -9.38
C ALA A 671 23.62 35.77 -10.60
N GLU A 672 22.31 35.89 -10.84
CA GLU A 672 21.76 36.72 -11.91
C GLU A 672 22.13 38.21 -11.71
N GLU A 673 22.04 38.71 -10.48
CA GLU A 673 22.46 40.07 -10.13
C GLU A 673 23.95 40.34 -10.40
N MET A 674 24.80 39.30 -10.36
CA MET A 674 26.23 39.37 -10.68
C MET A 674 26.55 39.07 -12.15
N GLY A 675 25.51 38.88 -12.99
CA GLY A 675 25.65 38.69 -14.44
C GLY A 675 25.95 37.27 -14.89
N ALA A 676 25.85 36.28 -14.00
CA ALA A 676 25.99 34.87 -14.37
C ALA A 676 24.69 34.34 -15.01
N LYS A 677 24.81 33.40 -15.95
CA LYS A 677 23.66 32.62 -16.41
C LYS A 677 23.17 31.73 -15.28
N ILE A 678 21.85 31.57 -15.16
CA ILE A 678 21.26 30.71 -14.13
C ILE A 678 20.61 29.47 -14.76
N VAL A 679 20.76 28.32 -14.09
CA VAL A 679 20.02 27.11 -14.42
C VAL A 679 19.32 26.61 -13.16
N THR A 680 18.00 26.54 -13.21
CA THR A 680 17.18 26.14 -12.07
C THR A 680 17.18 24.63 -11.88
N GLY A 681 16.97 24.16 -10.65
CA GLY A 681 16.86 22.73 -10.34
C GLY A 681 15.67 22.05 -10.99
N LEU A 682 14.72 22.83 -11.52
CA LEU A 682 13.55 22.35 -12.25
C LEU A 682 13.94 21.60 -13.52
N GLU A 683 14.94 22.10 -14.25
CA GLU A 683 15.45 21.49 -15.48
C GLU A 683 16.07 20.12 -15.19
N MET A 684 16.87 20.04 -14.12
CA MET A 684 17.41 18.77 -13.63
C MET A 684 16.28 17.83 -13.21
N PHE A 685 15.30 18.31 -12.44
CA PHE A 685 14.17 17.54 -11.93
C PHE A 685 13.34 16.91 -13.07
N ILE A 686 13.08 17.68 -14.13
CA ILE A 686 12.38 17.19 -15.32
C ILE A 686 13.27 16.20 -16.10
N GLY A 687 14.52 16.56 -16.38
CA GLY A 687 15.45 15.75 -17.16
C GLY A 687 15.70 14.36 -16.57
N GLN A 688 15.89 14.29 -15.25
CA GLN A 688 16.08 13.00 -14.55
C GLN A 688 14.79 12.15 -14.54
N ALA A 689 13.61 12.80 -14.54
CA ALA A 689 12.32 12.12 -14.47
C ALA A 689 11.94 11.47 -15.81
N TYR A 690 12.42 12.00 -16.93
CA TYR A 690 12.27 11.38 -18.25
C TYR A 690 12.82 9.95 -18.25
N GLU A 691 14.10 9.81 -17.90
CA GLU A 691 14.79 8.52 -17.87
C GLU A 691 14.15 7.56 -16.87
N GLN A 692 13.69 8.06 -15.72
CA GLN A 692 12.94 7.25 -14.76
C GLN A 692 11.62 6.74 -15.35
N TYR A 693 10.87 7.60 -16.03
CA TYR A 693 9.62 7.22 -16.69
C TYR A 693 9.86 6.14 -17.75
N GLU A 694 10.87 6.30 -18.60
CA GLU A 694 11.19 5.31 -19.64
C GLU A 694 11.56 3.97 -19.03
N ARG A 695 12.29 3.99 -17.92
CA ARG A 695 12.68 2.80 -17.16
C ARG A 695 11.52 2.12 -16.45
N PHE A 696 10.61 2.89 -15.85
CA PHE A 696 9.44 2.35 -15.15
C PHE A 696 8.42 1.76 -16.12
N THR A 697 8.27 2.36 -17.30
CA THR A 697 7.16 2.04 -18.21
C THR A 697 7.59 1.23 -19.44
N GLY A 698 8.85 1.34 -19.86
CA GLY A 698 9.32 0.87 -21.17
C GLY A 698 8.85 1.74 -22.35
N LEU A 699 8.21 2.89 -22.07
CA LEU A 699 7.67 3.81 -23.07
C LEU A 699 8.52 5.08 -23.16
N PRO A 700 8.61 5.73 -24.34
CA PRO A 700 9.34 7.00 -24.46
C PRO A 700 8.74 8.09 -23.56
N ALA A 701 9.59 8.92 -22.96
CA ALA A 701 9.15 9.97 -22.04
C ALA A 701 8.36 11.06 -22.79
N PRO A 702 7.15 11.45 -22.30
CA PRO A 702 6.38 12.54 -22.89
C PRO A 702 6.95 13.89 -22.44
N LYS A 703 8.08 14.29 -23.05
CA LYS A 703 8.90 15.43 -22.59
C LYS A 703 8.11 16.74 -22.47
N GLN A 704 7.24 17.04 -23.43
CA GLN A 704 6.42 18.26 -23.41
C GLN A 704 5.43 18.26 -22.24
N LEU A 705 4.71 17.15 -22.05
CA LEU A 705 3.73 17.02 -20.95
C LEU A 705 4.38 17.25 -19.58
N PHE A 706 5.58 16.74 -19.38
CA PHE A 706 6.33 16.95 -18.14
C PHE A 706 6.70 18.42 -17.92
N LYS A 707 7.02 19.17 -18.98
CA LYS A 707 7.27 20.62 -18.88
C LYS A 707 5.98 21.34 -18.51
N ASP A 708 4.90 21.06 -19.22
CA ASP A 708 3.58 21.68 -18.99
C ASP A 708 3.11 21.47 -17.54
N VAL A 709 3.22 20.24 -17.01
CA VAL A 709 2.82 19.90 -15.63
C VAL A 709 3.60 20.68 -14.57
N VAL A 710 4.84 21.04 -14.89
CA VAL A 710 5.74 21.69 -13.94
C VAL A 710 5.68 23.23 -14.07
N GLU A 711 5.27 23.75 -15.23
CA GLU A 711 5.05 25.18 -15.51
C GLU A 711 3.70 25.71 -14.99
N ASP A 712 2.67 24.85 -14.87
CA ASP A 712 1.35 25.21 -14.30
C ASP A 712 1.37 25.54 -12.77
N HIS A 713 2.57 25.57 -12.16
CA HIS A 713 2.82 25.78 -10.73
C HIS A 713 4.08 26.63 -10.49
#